data_AF-A0A6C0IQG1-F1
#
_entry.id   AF-A0A6C0IQG1-F1
#
_cell.length_a   1.000
_cell.length_b   1.000
_cell.length_c   1.000
_cell.angle_alpha   90.00
_cell.angle_beta   90.00
_cell.angle_gamma   90.00
#
_symmetry.space_group_name_H-M   'P 1'
#
loop_
_entity.id
_entity.type
_entity.pdbx_description
1 polymer ?
#
loop_
_entity_poly.entity_id
_entity_poly.type
_entity_poly.pdbx_seq_one_letter_code
_entity_poly.pdbx_strand_id
1 'polypeptide(L)'
;MDLNQAKLSKSEWETIEKPVSDSEKDVLKLIIKGFHEPNIKQNKTTTFLSYTKIEKSPEIDYYIFRNFFEKTMHDSINKYASGTPLSGLTAIRFLEGTAMKQLKSVDSMRIKNSEKTISNNKHIIFEYIMIDMLNSLLKHSKNRKQKYAYYLYTLIQIRKTSISDINIIVLKYIDKAIEWANSFTHTNEIITNAYSFIERNEHLMKYEDKQLYPHQKQLFRIVKNNDNSKLILYTAPTGTGKTLSPIGLSENKRIIFVCVARHIGLALAKSAISVEKKVAFAFGCQSANDIRLHYYSAVEYSINKKSGGIWKVDNSEGSNVQIMICDVQSYITAMHYMLSFNDKNDIVTYWDEPTITMDYEAHELHETIHQNWMNNKIPTVVLSCATLPSRDELQPVYEDFCKKFDGAELHAITSHDCKKSIPILNKDGFCELPHYLYENHSDMLRCINHCTQNRSLLRYFDLREIITFIEFVGESIEIEDNMEVENYFTTISDITMNSLKEYYLELLSNIDEKEWPYIYKYMNANRKNRFDMQQDNIKKMKSVEHAKPAAGQALQRTTSVFSGSNETKQRAVSGGGVLATTSDAYTFTDGPTIYLTDEIDKIGQFYIQQAKIAASVFEKIMQRITRNSTIVSQIQKLEHQIEAKESVVTDDNKVSAARESGRLSKESESWMNEVNKLRKEIKMVSLDPMYVPNTKPHQHIWSPHNDILENAFVSDIGEENAKQIMQMDVDDKYKVLMLLGIGTFKFHKNHNYMEIMKQLADEQKLFMIIASTDYIYGTNYQFCHGFIGKDLSEISQQKIYQSMGRIGRNNIQQDYTIRFRNDNMIRSLFTRPAVNIEAVNMCKLFQSNTEE
;
A
#
# COMPACT_ATOMS: atom_id res chain seq x y z
N MET A 1 -17.50 5.49 -14.61
CA MET A 1 -17.36 4.08 -14.18
C MET A 1 -18.68 3.38 -14.46
N ASP A 2 -18.71 2.11 -14.91
CA ASP A 2 -19.98 1.38 -15.01
C ASP A 2 -20.32 0.79 -13.64
N LEU A 3 -21.35 1.34 -12.99
CA LEU A 3 -21.80 0.96 -11.65
C LEU A 3 -23.05 0.07 -11.69
N ASN A 4 -23.61 -0.18 -12.88
CA ASN A 4 -24.70 -1.12 -13.07
C ASN A 4 -24.15 -2.54 -13.07
N GLN A 5 -24.41 -3.29 -12.00
CA GLN A 5 -23.81 -4.60 -11.82
C GLN A 5 -24.74 -5.72 -12.30
N ALA A 6 -24.24 -6.57 -13.18
CA ALA A 6 -24.93 -7.80 -13.59
C ALA A 6 -24.64 -8.96 -12.64
N LYS A 7 -25.26 -10.12 -12.87
CA LYS A 7 -24.92 -11.37 -12.15
C LYS A 7 -23.45 -11.77 -12.39
N LEU A 8 -22.90 -12.58 -11.48
CA LEU A 8 -21.53 -13.10 -11.60
C LEU A 8 -21.35 -13.96 -12.85
N SER A 9 -20.30 -13.65 -13.61
CA SER A 9 -19.85 -14.44 -14.75
C SER A 9 -19.13 -15.71 -14.30
N LYS A 10 -19.00 -16.69 -15.21
CA LYS A 10 -18.32 -17.96 -14.92
C LYS A 10 -16.86 -17.76 -14.51
N SER A 11 -16.13 -16.87 -15.18
CA SER A 11 -14.72 -16.58 -14.88
C SER A 11 -14.53 -15.94 -13.50
N GLU A 12 -15.49 -15.13 -13.05
CA GLU A 12 -15.46 -14.53 -11.71
C GLU A 12 -15.70 -15.59 -10.62
N TRP A 13 -16.65 -16.50 -10.83
CA TRP A 13 -16.85 -17.66 -9.95
C TRP A 13 -15.58 -18.51 -9.82
N GLU A 14 -14.93 -18.82 -10.94
CA GLU A 14 -13.66 -19.57 -10.93
C GLU A 14 -12.53 -18.80 -10.25
N THR A 15 -12.57 -17.46 -10.25
CA THR A 15 -11.53 -16.62 -9.65
C THR A 15 -11.64 -16.53 -8.13
N ILE A 16 -12.86 -16.47 -7.58
CA ILE A 16 -13.08 -16.41 -6.14
C ILE A 16 -12.81 -17.76 -5.44
N GLU A 17 -12.89 -18.88 -6.18
CA GLU A 17 -12.56 -20.22 -5.66
C GLU A 17 -11.04 -20.48 -5.58
N LYS A 18 -10.21 -19.65 -6.24
CA LYS A 18 -8.75 -19.79 -6.14
C LYS A 18 -8.30 -19.39 -4.73
N PRO A 19 -7.64 -20.29 -3.97
CA PRO A 19 -7.23 -19.99 -2.62
C PRO A 19 -6.22 -18.84 -2.59
N VAL A 20 -6.32 -18.00 -1.57
CA VAL A 20 -5.29 -16.99 -1.28
C VAL A 20 -3.99 -17.63 -0.80
N SER A 21 -2.90 -16.84 -0.80
CA SER A 21 -1.59 -17.29 -0.35
C SER A 21 -1.58 -17.73 1.12
N ASP A 22 -0.65 -18.60 1.53
CA ASP A 22 -0.58 -19.07 2.92
C ASP A 22 -0.31 -17.95 3.92
N SER A 23 0.48 -16.94 3.54
CA SER A 23 0.73 -15.76 4.35
C SER A 23 -0.52 -14.91 4.56
N GLU A 24 -1.37 -14.80 3.53
CA GLU A 24 -2.67 -14.13 3.63
C GLU A 24 -3.66 -14.97 4.46
N LYS A 25 -3.71 -16.28 4.27
CA LYS A 25 -4.51 -17.19 5.11
C LYS A 25 -4.18 -17.06 6.59
N ASP A 26 -2.89 -16.89 6.95
CA ASP A 26 -2.49 -16.63 8.33
C ASP A 26 -3.11 -15.34 8.88
N VAL A 27 -3.14 -14.27 8.09
CA VAL A 27 -3.75 -12.98 8.47
C VAL A 27 -5.26 -13.15 8.64
N LEU A 28 -5.92 -13.87 7.74
CA LEU A 28 -7.36 -14.14 7.84
C LEU A 28 -7.70 -14.96 9.11
N LYS A 29 -6.88 -15.96 9.43
CA LYS A 29 -7.01 -16.73 10.69
C LYS A 29 -6.76 -15.86 11.93
N LEU A 30 -5.83 -14.91 11.85
CA LEU A 30 -5.60 -13.91 12.91
C LEU A 30 -6.82 -13.01 13.09
N ILE A 31 -7.48 -12.57 12.02
CA ILE A 31 -8.71 -11.77 12.06
C ILE A 31 -9.84 -12.55 12.76
N ILE A 32 -10.04 -13.81 12.37
CA ILE A 32 -11.04 -14.70 12.99
C ILE A 32 -10.77 -14.89 14.48
N LYS A 33 -9.56 -15.30 14.86
CA LYS A 33 -9.20 -15.49 16.27
C LYS A 33 -9.25 -14.17 17.05
N GLY A 34 -8.84 -13.09 16.41
CA GLY A 34 -8.78 -11.76 16.99
C GLY A 34 -10.16 -11.16 17.26
N PHE A 35 -11.23 -11.64 16.61
CA PHE A 35 -12.58 -11.33 17.06
C PHE A 35 -12.79 -11.80 18.50
N HIS A 36 -12.45 -13.05 18.83
CA HIS A 36 -12.58 -13.62 20.18
C HIS A 36 -11.58 -13.02 21.16
N GLU A 37 -10.32 -12.89 20.74
CA GLU A 37 -9.21 -12.36 21.54
C GLU A 37 -8.56 -11.13 20.86
N PRO A 38 -9.08 -9.90 21.08
CA PRO A 38 -8.60 -8.71 20.35
C PRO A 38 -7.11 -8.38 20.54
N ASN A 39 -6.50 -8.84 21.63
CA ASN A 39 -5.10 -8.56 21.94
C ASN A 39 -4.14 -9.68 21.49
N ILE A 40 -4.60 -10.63 20.68
CA ILE A 40 -3.75 -11.70 20.15
C ILE A 40 -2.56 -11.13 19.37
N LYS A 41 -1.38 -11.66 19.65
CA LYS A 41 -0.13 -11.39 18.93
C LYS A 41 0.45 -12.71 18.45
N GLN A 42 0.96 -12.72 17.23
CA GLN A 42 1.64 -13.88 16.66
C GLN A 42 2.96 -13.47 16.06
N ASN A 43 4.02 -14.17 16.44
CA ASN A 43 5.33 -13.99 15.86
C ASN A 43 5.88 -15.36 15.44
N LYS A 44 6.12 -15.52 14.13
CA LYS A 44 6.60 -16.79 13.54
C LYS A 44 8.14 -16.85 13.48
N THR A 45 8.82 -15.96 14.18
CA THR A 45 10.27 -15.91 14.19
C THR A 45 10.84 -17.20 14.77
N THR A 46 11.71 -17.83 14.00
CA THR A 46 12.35 -19.10 14.37
C THR A 46 13.44 -18.86 15.43
N THR A 47 13.17 -19.27 16.66
CA THR A 47 14.16 -19.37 17.74
C THR A 47 14.87 -20.72 17.75
N PHE A 48 15.96 -20.84 18.52
CA PHE A 48 16.70 -22.09 18.64
C PHE A 48 15.81 -23.26 19.09
N LEU A 49 14.95 -23.04 20.08
CA LEU A 49 14.05 -24.06 20.62
C LEU A 49 12.97 -24.45 19.60
N SER A 50 12.36 -23.47 18.92
CA SER A 50 11.35 -23.75 17.88
C SER A 50 11.95 -24.50 16.68
N TYR A 51 13.20 -24.20 16.32
CA TYR A 51 13.93 -24.89 15.25
C TYR A 51 14.24 -26.36 15.60
N THR A 52 14.68 -26.60 16.84
CA THR A 52 15.07 -27.93 17.33
C THR A 52 13.89 -28.75 17.86
N LYS A 53 12.72 -28.13 18.05
CA LYS A 53 11.51 -28.73 18.62
C LYS A 53 11.76 -29.33 20.01
N ILE A 54 12.52 -28.60 20.83
CA ILE A 54 12.87 -28.97 22.21
C ILE A 54 12.02 -28.14 23.17
N GLU A 55 11.53 -28.77 24.23
CA GLU A 55 10.76 -28.09 25.28
C GLU A 55 11.64 -27.14 26.09
N LYS A 56 11.11 -25.97 26.44
CA LYS A 56 11.85 -24.97 27.19
C LYS A 56 12.05 -25.38 28.65
N SER A 57 13.27 -25.29 29.14
CA SER A 57 13.60 -25.35 30.57
C SER A 57 14.85 -24.50 30.88
N PRO A 58 15.02 -24.00 32.12
CA PRO A 58 16.21 -23.24 32.50
C PRO A 58 17.53 -23.99 32.26
N GLU A 59 17.54 -25.31 32.47
CA GLU A 59 18.70 -26.19 32.25
C GLU A 59 19.05 -26.30 30.77
N ILE A 60 18.03 -26.41 29.92
CA ILE A 60 18.19 -26.43 28.46
C ILE A 60 18.70 -25.08 27.96
N ASP A 61 18.16 -23.96 28.46
CA ASP A 61 18.65 -22.62 28.12
C ASP A 61 20.13 -22.45 28.50
N TYR A 62 20.53 -22.90 29.69
CA TYR A 62 21.93 -22.85 30.08
C TYR A 62 22.83 -23.72 29.19
N TYR A 63 22.40 -24.96 28.91
CA TYR A 63 23.14 -25.87 28.05
C TYR A 63 23.30 -25.31 26.63
N ILE A 64 22.24 -24.78 26.04
CA ILE A 64 22.27 -24.17 24.71
C ILE A 64 23.22 -22.97 24.72
N PHE A 65 23.09 -22.08 25.70
CA PHE A 65 23.95 -20.90 25.82
C PHE A 65 25.43 -21.31 25.85
N ARG A 66 25.80 -22.21 26.76
CA ARG A 66 27.20 -22.65 26.96
C ARG A 66 27.82 -23.26 25.70
N ASN A 67 27.06 -24.08 24.97
CA ASN A 67 27.61 -24.81 23.83
C ASN A 67 27.55 -24.02 22.51
N PHE A 68 26.55 -23.15 22.33
CA PHE A 68 26.27 -22.52 21.04
C PHE A 68 26.51 -21.00 21.00
N PHE A 69 26.30 -20.29 22.11
CA PHE A 69 26.27 -18.82 22.12
C PHE A 69 27.42 -18.18 22.90
N GLU A 70 27.83 -18.80 24.01
CA GLU A 70 28.77 -18.23 24.99
C GLU A 70 30.06 -17.75 24.33
N LYS A 71 30.71 -18.61 23.53
CA LYS A 71 31.96 -18.28 22.84
C LYS A 71 31.80 -17.02 21.98
N THR A 72 30.79 -16.97 21.12
CA THR A 72 30.59 -15.84 20.20
C THR A 72 30.28 -14.53 20.92
N MET A 73 29.50 -14.59 22.01
CA MET A 73 29.18 -13.41 22.81
C MET A 73 30.40 -12.91 23.58
N HIS A 74 31.13 -13.79 24.27
CA HIS A 74 32.34 -13.43 25.01
C HIS A 74 33.45 -12.94 24.07
N ASP A 75 33.65 -13.56 22.91
CA ASP A 75 34.60 -13.08 21.91
C ASP A 75 34.28 -11.63 21.48
N SER A 76 32.99 -11.32 21.28
CA SER A 76 32.53 -9.98 20.92
C SER A 76 32.74 -8.97 22.05
N ILE A 77 32.36 -9.32 23.28
CA ILE A 77 32.51 -8.47 24.48
C ILE A 77 34.00 -8.21 24.76
N ASN A 78 34.83 -9.24 24.76
CA ASN A 78 36.27 -9.11 25.04
C ASN A 78 36.96 -8.26 23.99
N LYS A 79 36.56 -8.37 22.72
CA LYS A 79 37.17 -7.61 21.62
C LYS A 79 36.76 -6.14 21.60
N TYR A 80 35.49 -5.84 21.90
CA TYR A 80 34.91 -4.51 21.66
C TYR A 80 34.47 -3.76 22.92
N ALA A 81 34.22 -4.45 24.03
CA ALA A 81 33.71 -3.88 25.27
C ALA A 81 34.62 -4.17 26.48
N SER A 82 35.91 -4.45 26.24
CA SER A 82 36.93 -4.60 27.29
C SER A 82 36.99 -3.34 28.17
N GLY A 83 36.83 -3.49 29.49
CA GLY A 83 36.85 -2.37 30.45
C GLY A 83 35.50 -1.68 30.68
N THR A 84 34.41 -2.21 30.14
CA THR A 84 33.04 -1.73 30.39
C THR A 84 32.35 -2.61 31.46
N PRO A 85 31.17 -2.22 31.98
CA PRO A 85 30.37 -3.09 32.86
C PRO A 85 30.00 -4.46 32.27
N LEU A 86 30.15 -4.63 30.95
CA LEU A 86 29.95 -5.90 30.26
C LEU A 86 31.13 -6.86 30.43
N SER A 87 32.32 -6.35 30.73
CA SER A 87 33.52 -7.17 30.91
C SER A 87 33.45 -7.98 32.21
N GLY A 88 33.67 -9.29 32.12
CA GLY A 88 33.58 -10.20 33.26
C GLY A 88 32.16 -10.67 33.62
N LEU A 89 31.15 -10.40 32.78
CA LEU A 89 29.85 -11.05 32.88
C LEU A 89 29.98 -12.56 32.66
N THR A 90 29.40 -13.36 33.56
CA THR A 90 29.34 -14.81 33.43
C THR A 90 27.88 -15.28 33.47
N ALA A 91 27.57 -16.32 32.70
CA ALA A 91 26.22 -16.89 32.65
C ALA A 91 25.70 -17.33 34.04
N ILE A 92 26.62 -17.71 34.94
CA ILE A 92 26.32 -18.12 36.32
C ILE A 92 25.70 -16.99 37.13
N ARG A 93 26.08 -15.72 36.90
CA ARG A 93 25.46 -14.57 37.58
C ARG A 93 23.98 -14.39 37.25
N PHE A 94 23.51 -15.03 36.18
CA PHE A 94 22.13 -14.94 35.72
C PHE A 94 21.25 -16.10 36.17
N LEU A 95 21.82 -17.09 36.86
CA LEU A 95 21.13 -18.26 37.41
C LEU A 95 20.95 -18.05 38.93
N GLU A 96 19.82 -17.48 39.34
CA GLU A 96 19.50 -17.21 40.74
C GLU A 96 19.17 -18.52 41.48
N GLY A 97 20.18 -19.18 42.06
CA GLY A 97 19.99 -20.24 43.06
C GLY A 97 19.43 -21.58 42.58
N THR A 98 19.18 -21.78 41.28
CA THR A 98 18.71 -23.06 40.73
C THR A 98 19.84 -24.09 40.64
N ALA A 99 19.73 -25.20 41.39
CA ALA A 99 20.64 -26.34 41.27
C ALA A 99 20.61 -26.92 39.85
N MET A 100 21.76 -26.93 39.16
CA MET A 100 21.87 -27.47 37.80
C MET A 100 21.59 -28.98 37.80
N LYS A 101 20.42 -29.39 37.30
CA LYS A 101 20.15 -30.80 37.00
C LYS A 101 20.80 -31.19 35.66
N GLN A 102 21.24 -32.44 35.55
CA GLN A 102 21.74 -32.97 34.27
C GLN A 102 20.61 -33.03 33.23
N LEU A 103 20.95 -32.64 32.01
CA LEU A 103 20.05 -32.65 30.86
C LEU A 103 19.58 -34.09 30.58
N LYS A 104 18.30 -34.28 30.25
CA LYS A 104 17.76 -35.59 29.87
C LYS A 104 18.53 -36.13 28.66
N SER A 105 18.85 -37.44 28.65
CA SER A 105 19.66 -38.07 27.59
C SER A 105 19.04 -37.92 26.19
N VAL A 106 17.71 -37.92 26.10
CA VAL A 106 16.94 -37.75 24.85
C VAL A 106 17.17 -36.37 24.24
N ASP A 107 17.12 -35.31 25.04
CA ASP A 107 17.31 -33.92 24.55
C ASP A 107 18.78 -33.69 24.16
N SER A 108 19.73 -34.27 24.91
CA SER A 108 21.15 -34.23 24.59
C SER A 108 21.44 -34.90 23.23
N MET A 109 20.78 -36.03 22.95
CA MET A 109 20.91 -36.73 21.66
C MET A 109 20.27 -35.94 20.51
N ARG A 110 19.10 -35.31 20.72
CA ARG A 110 18.45 -34.45 19.71
C ARG A 110 19.30 -33.24 19.31
N ILE A 111 19.92 -32.57 20.29
CA ILE A 111 20.80 -31.41 20.04
C ILE A 111 22.06 -31.84 19.27
N LYS A 112 22.72 -32.93 19.71
CA LYS A 112 23.92 -33.46 19.01
C LYS A 112 23.63 -33.88 17.58
N ASN A 113 22.48 -34.53 17.33
CA ASN A 113 22.09 -34.92 15.98
C ASN A 113 21.76 -33.72 15.07
N SER A 114 21.39 -32.58 15.66
CA SER A 114 21.00 -31.36 14.91
C SER A 114 22.13 -30.33 14.76
N GLU A 115 23.29 -30.56 15.37
CA GLU A 115 24.38 -29.58 15.52
C GLU A 115 24.96 -29.08 14.19
N LYS A 116 25.13 -29.98 13.20
CA LYS A 116 25.56 -29.61 11.84
C LYS A 116 24.51 -28.75 11.12
N THR A 117 23.23 -29.09 11.28
CA THR A 117 22.13 -28.37 10.65
C THR A 117 21.95 -26.99 11.27
N ILE A 118 22.06 -26.87 12.60
CA ILE A 118 22.05 -25.59 13.33
C ILE A 118 23.21 -24.70 12.86
N SER A 119 24.40 -25.27 12.70
CA SER A 119 25.58 -24.53 12.25
C SER A 119 25.43 -23.96 10.84
N ASN A 120 24.74 -24.66 9.93
CA ASN A 120 24.47 -24.20 8.57
C ASN A 120 23.33 -23.16 8.50
N ASN A 121 22.43 -23.12 9.49
CA ASN A 121 21.22 -22.29 9.49
C ASN A 121 21.23 -21.16 10.53
N LYS A 122 22.42 -20.74 11.00
CA LYS A 122 22.56 -19.64 11.97
C LYS A 122 21.87 -18.34 11.54
N HIS A 123 21.84 -18.04 10.25
CA HIS A 123 21.23 -16.83 9.67
C HIS A 123 19.70 -16.78 9.81
N ILE A 124 19.04 -17.88 10.21
CA ILE A 124 17.59 -17.98 10.39
C ILE A 124 17.22 -17.98 11.87
N ILE A 125 18.11 -18.46 12.74
CA ILE A 125 17.88 -18.60 14.18
C ILE A 125 18.03 -17.25 14.86
N PHE A 126 16.97 -16.79 15.50
CA PHE A 126 16.85 -15.45 16.05
C PHE A 126 17.93 -15.07 17.07
N GLU A 127 18.32 -15.98 17.96
CA GLU A 127 19.36 -15.72 18.96
C GLU A 127 20.71 -15.37 18.32
N TYR A 128 21.11 -16.05 17.24
CA TYR A 128 22.33 -15.70 16.51
C TYR A 128 22.23 -14.31 15.88
N ILE A 129 21.06 -13.96 15.35
CA ILE A 129 20.81 -12.64 14.75
C ILE A 129 20.90 -11.54 15.83
N MET A 130 20.34 -11.77 17.02
CA MET A 130 20.51 -10.85 18.17
C MET A 130 21.98 -10.72 18.57
N ILE A 131 22.73 -11.82 18.59
CA ILE A 131 24.17 -11.80 18.91
C ILE A 131 24.95 -11.03 17.83
N ASP A 132 24.60 -11.14 16.56
CA ASP A 132 25.22 -10.38 15.47
C ASP A 132 24.91 -8.87 15.57
N MET A 133 23.68 -8.52 15.95
CA MET A 133 23.29 -7.13 16.24
C MET A 133 24.05 -6.59 17.47
N LEU A 134 24.19 -7.38 18.54
CA LEU A 134 25.02 -7.04 19.69
C LEU A 134 26.47 -6.80 19.30
N ASN A 135 27.07 -7.72 18.55
CA ASN A 135 28.44 -7.58 18.07
C ASN A 135 28.62 -6.28 17.27
N SER A 136 27.65 -5.97 16.40
CA SER A 136 27.64 -4.73 15.63
C SER A 136 27.50 -3.48 16.52
N LEU A 137 26.61 -3.50 17.50
CA LEU A 137 26.47 -2.45 18.52
C LEU A 137 27.81 -2.19 19.22
N LEU A 138 28.44 -3.24 19.78
CA LEU A 138 29.70 -3.10 20.52
C LEU A 138 30.84 -2.61 19.62
N LYS A 139 30.97 -3.19 18.42
CA LYS A 139 32.01 -2.82 17.43
C LYS A 139 31.90 -1.36 17.02
N HIS A 140 30.68 -0.87 16.77
CA HIS A 140 30.47 0.52 16.35
C HIS A 140 30.62 1.50 17.52
N SER A 141 30.23 1.10 18.74
CA SER A 141 30.43 1.89 19.96
C SER A 141 31.92 2.13 20.23
N LYS A 142 32.76 1.09 20.17
CA LYS A 142 34.23 1.22 20.35
C LYS A 142 34.87 2.16 19.33
N ASN A 143 34.39 2.12 18.09
CA ASN A 143 34.92 2.94 17.00
C ASN A 143 34.29 4.35 16.93
N ARG A 144 33.45 4.73 17.91
CA ARG A 144 32.70 6.01 17.94
C ARG A 144 31.97 6.32 16.62
N LYS A 145 31.39 5.30 16.00
CA LYS A 145 30.62 5.45 14.75
C LYS A 145 29.14 5.48 15.09
N GLN A 146 28.42 6.54 14.70
CA GLN A 146 26.96 6.73 14.92
C GLN A 146 26.08 5.51 14.58
N LYS A 147 26.55 4.62 13.70
CA LYS A 147 25.88 3.35 13.39
C LYS A 147 25.61 2.45 14.61
N TYR A 148 26.24 2.67 15.76
CA TYR A 148 25.89 1.94 16.99
C TYR A 148 24.45 2.25 17.45
N ALA A 149 24.01 3.50 17.33
CA ALA A 149 22.69 3.97 17.73
C ALA A 149 21.56 3.29 16.92
N TYR A 150 21.82 2.96 15.64
CA TYR A 150 20.93 2.12 14.82
C TYR A 150 20.64 0.77 15.50
N TYR A 151 21.69 0.05 15.92
CA TYR A 151 21.55 -1.27 16.53
C TYR A 151 20.97 -1.18 17.95
N LEU A 152 21.29 -0.12 18.70
CA LEU A 152 20.69 0.15 20.00
C LEU A 152 19.17 0.32 19.88
N TYR A 153 18.72 1.24 19.02
CA TYR A 153 17.30 1.47 18.76
C TYR A 153 16.61 0.19 18.30
N THR A 154 17.22 -0.54 17.36
CA THR A 154 16.69 -1.81 16.85
C THR A 154 16.48 -2.83 17.97
N LEU A 155 17.48 -3.03 18.84
CA LEU A 155 17.39 -3.98 19.96
C LEU A 155 16.34 -3.55 20.98
N ILE A 156 16.25 -2.26 21.33
CA ILE A 156 15.22 -1.73 22.24
C ILE A 156 13.81 -2.06 21.73
N GLN A 157 13.53 -1.81 20.44
CA GLN A 157 12.20 -2.05 19.87
C GLN A 157 11.91 -3.55 19.70
N ILE A 158 12.90 -4.34 19.25
CA ILE A 158 12.75 -5.80 19.14
C ILE A 158 12.43 -6.44 20.50
N ARG A 159 12.98 -5.92 21.60
CA ARG A 159 12.69 -6.44 22.94
C ARG A 159 11.23 -6.31 23.36
N LYS A 160 10.44 -5.44 22.72
CA LYS A 160 8.98 -5.29 22.93
C LYS A 160 8.12 -6.33 22.19
N THR A 161 8.71 -7.11 21.29
CA THR A 161 8.00 -8.12 20.48
C THR A 161 7.62 -9.35 21.31
N SER A 162 6.61 -10.09 20.86
CA SER A 162 6.09 -11.29 21.53
C SER A 162 6.77 -12.59 21.06
N ILE A 163 8.04 -12.54 20.65
CA ILE A 163 8.79 -13.72 20.22
C ILE A 163 8.98 -14.66 21.42
N SER A 164 8.43 -15.87 21.32
CA SER A 164 8.51 -16.88 22.39
C SER A 164 9.82 -17.65 22.36
N ASP A 165 10.12 -18.35 23.47
CA ASP A 165 11.17 -19.37 23.52
C ASP A 165 12.59 -18.90 23.20
N ILE A 166 12.85 -17.59 23.34
CA ILE A 166 14.21 -17.04 23.31
C ILE A 166 14.96 -17.53 24.55
N ASN A 167 16.23 -17.88 24.35
CA ASN A 167 17.16 -18.17 25.43
C ASN A 167 17.28 -17.02 26.45
N ILE A 168 16.92 -17.29 27.71
CA ILE A 168 16.86 -16.25 28.77
C ILE A 168 18.24 -15.64 29.05
N ILE A 169 19.32 -16.41 28.95
CA ILE A 169 20.67 -15.93 29.24
C ILE A 169 21.11 -14.95 28.15
N VAL A 170 20.87 -15.27 26.87
CA VAL A 170 21.14 -14.34 25.76
C VAL A 170 20.41 -13.01 25.99
N LEU A 171 19.13 -13.05 26.35
CA LEU A 171 18.35 -11.84 26.64
C LEU A 171 18.98 -10.98 27.75
N LYS A 172 19.42 -11.58 28.86
CA LYS A 172 20.04 -10.84 29.96
C LYS A 172 21.34 -10.15 29.54
N TYR A 173 22.14 -10.76 28.68
CA TYR A 173 23.32 -10.10 28.10
C TYR A 173 22.94 -8.94 27.17
N ILE A 174 21.90 -9.11 26.35
CA ILE A 174 21.38 -8.05 25.48
C ILE A 174 20.86 -6.87 26.31
N ASP A 175 20.08 -7.12 27.35
CA ASP A 175 19.52 -6.09 28.23
C ASP A 175 20.64 -5.29 28.91
N LYS A 176 21.72 -5.96 29.37
CA LYS A 176 22.90 -5.25 29.92
C LYS A 176 23.66 -4.44 28.88
N ALA A 177 23.74 -4.92 27.64
CA ALA A 177 24.36 -4.17 26.55
C ALA A 177 23.53 -2.94 26.14
N ILE A 178 22.20 -3.06 26.15
CA ILE A 178 21.27 -1.95 25.95
C ILE A 178 21.46 -0.92 27.07
N GLU A 179 21.43 -1.32 28.35
CA GLU A 179 21.64 -0.41 29.49
C GLU A 179 22.97 0.36 29.35
N TRP A 180 24.06 -0.35 29.01
CA TRP A 180 25.36 0.27 28.82
C TRP A 180 25.35 1.27 27.65
N ALA A 181 24.89 0.86 26.48
CA ALA A 181 24.87 1.73 25.30
C ALA A 181 23.95 2.95 25.51
N ASN A 182 22.78 2.74 26.12
CA ASN A 182 21.81 3.79 26.41
C ASN A 182 22.35 4.85 27.39
N SER A 183 23.26 4.49 28.29
CA SER A 183 23.83 5.42 29.29
C SER A 183 24.65 6.57 28.71
N PHE A 184 25.05 6.49 27.45
CA PHE A 184 25.84 7.53 26.77
C PHE A 184 25.27 7.96 25.42
N THR A 185 24.07 7.49 25.05
CA THR A 185 23.39 7.90 23.83
C THR A 185 22.42 9.03 24.12
N HIS A 186 22.53 10.12 23.38
CA HIS A 186 21.59 11.23 23.44
C HIS A 186 20.39 10.98 22.51
N THR A 187 19.20 11.38 22.96
CA THR A 187 17.95 11.30 22.18
C THR A 187 18.09 12.00 20.82
N ASN A 188 18.81 13.13 20.77
CA ASN A 188 19.06 13.87 19.53
C ASN A 188 19.75 13.02 18.45
N GLU A 189 20.70 12.14 18.82
CA GLU A 189 21.39 11.26 17.86
C GLU A 189 20.42 10.28 17.17
N ILE A 190 19.37 9.85 17.87
CA ILE A 190 18.32 8.98 17.33
C ILE A 190 17.42 9.77 16.36
N ILE A 191 17.08 11.02 16.69
CA ILE A 191 16.18 11.86 15.91
C ILE A 191 16.82 12.29 14.59
N THR A 192 18.06 12.78 14.61
CA THR A 192 18.84 13.13 13.41
C THR A 192 18.87 11.99 12.40
N ASN A 193 18.91 10.75 12.88
CA ASN A 193 19.00 9.55 12.05
C ASN A 193 17.67 8.77 11.95
N ALA A 194 16.55 9.33 12.42
CA ALA A 194 15.29 8.60 12.56
C ALA A 194 14.77 8.06 11.22
N TYR A 195 15.01 8.75 10.11
CA TYR A 195 14.70 8.23 8.78
C TYR A 195 15.39 6.89 8.50
N SER A 196 16.67 6.74 8.85
CA SER A 196 17.40 5.49 8.67
C SER A 196 17.07 4.46 9.76
N PHE A 197 16.86 4.90 10.99
CA PHE A 197 16.75 4.01 12.17
C PHE A 197 15.34 3.47 12.38
N ILE A 198 14.33 4.21 11.94
CA ILE A 198 12.91 3.89 12.11
C ILE A 198 12.31 3.48 10.77
N GLU A 199 12.32 4.37 9.77
CA GLU A 199 11.57 4.17 8.52
C GLU A 199 12.24 3.17 7.57
N ARG A 200 13.57 3.19 7.44
CA ARG A 200 14.33 2.25 6.57
C ARG A 200 14.84 0.99 7.28
N ASN A 201 14.42 0.73 8.51
CA ASN A 201 14.98 -0.36 9.31
C ASN A 201 14.33 -1.72 9.02
N GLU A 202 15.04 -2.56 8.26
CA GLU A 202 14.54 -3.87 7.83
C GLU A 202 14.34 -4.86 8.99
N HIS A 203 15.10 -4.72 10.09
CA HIS A 203 15.00 -5.63 11.23
C HIS A 203 13.70 -5.44 11.99
N LEU A 204 13.28 -4.18 12.20
CA LEU A 204 12.01 -3.89 12.88
C LEU A 204 10.83 -4.49 12.13
N MET A 205 10.83 -4.35 10.80
CA MET A 205 9.79 -4.89 9.94
C MET A 205 9.73 -6.41 9.94
N LYS A 206 10.89 -7.07 9.86
CA LYS A 206 10.97 -8.53 9.78
C LYS A 206 10.50 -9.22 11.05
N TYR A 207 10.78 -8.63 12.22
CA TYR A 207 10.52 -9.23 13.53
C TYR A 207 9.29 -8.65 14.25
N GLU A 208 8.54 -7.76 13.60
CA GLU A 208 7.30 -7.19 14.15
C GLU A 208 6.25 -8.27 14.43
N ASP A 209 5.47 -8.08 15.50
CA ASP A 209 4.34 -8.96 15.80
C ASP A 209 3.22 -8.77 14.77
N LYS A 210 2.69 -9.88 14.26
CA LYS A 210 1.40 -9.87 13.56
C LYS A 210 0.29 -9.75 14.61
N GLN A 211 -0.48 -8.68 14.54
CA GLN A 211 -1.60 -8.41 15.42
C GLN A 211 -2.71 -7.66 14.67
N LEU A 212 -3.92 -7.61 15.24
CA LEU A 212 -4.98 -6.75 14.73
C LEU A 212 -4.59 -5.28 14.82
N TYR A 213 -5.08 -4.48 13.89
CA TYR A 213 -4.99 -3.02 14.00
C TYR A 213 -5.87 -2.52 15.17
N PRO A 214 -5.50 -1.42 15.85
CA PRO A 214 -6.28 -0.85 16.95
C PRO A 214 -7.75 -0.62 16.59
N HIS A 215 -8.00 -0.13 15.38
CA HIS A 215 -9.35 0.15 14.87
C HIS A 215 -10.20 -1.11 14.69
N GLN A 216 -9.60 -2.24 14.26
CA GLN A 216 -10.29 -3.54 14.19
C GLN A 216 -10.64 -4.05 15.59
N LYS A 217 -9.72 -3.91 16.55
CA LYS A 217 -9.97 -4.29 17.96
C LYS A 217 -11.15 -3.51 18.54
N GLN A 218 -11.21 -2.21 18.27
CA GLN A 218 -12.30 -1.34 18.71
C GLN A 218 -13.63 -1.75 18.07
N LEU A 219 -13.64 -1.97 16.75
CA LEU A 219 -14.83 -2.42 16.02
C LEU A 219 -15.38 -3.74 16.59
N PHE A 220 -14.51 -4.73 16.82
CA PHE A 220 -14.92 -6.04 17.35
C PHE A 220 -15.47 -5.93 18.77
N ARG A 221 -14.93 -5.04 19.61
CA ARG A 221 -15.47 -4.78 20.96
C ARG A 221 -16.85 -4.14 20.91
N ILE A 222 -17.05 -3.14 20.04
CA ILE A 222 -18.34 -2.43 19.91
C ILE A 222 -19.43 -3.38 19.42
N VAL A 223 -19.14 -4.19 18.39
CA VAL A 223 -20.14 -5.08 17.78
C VAL A 223 -20.46 -6.31 18.66
N LYS A 224 -19.55 -6.72 19.54
CA LYS A 224 -19.81 -7.81 20.50
C LYS A 224 -20.90 -7.48 21.53
N ASN A 225 -21.06 -6.21 21.88
CA ASN A 225 -22.08 -5.78 22.83
C ASN A 225 -23.44 -5.73 22.10
N ASN A 226 -24.46 -6.44 22.58
CA ASN A 226 -25.74 -6.61 21.87
C ASN A 226 -26.87 -5.70 22.36
N ASP A 227 -26.59 -4.77 23.28
CA ASP A 227 -27.66 -4.14 24.07
C ASP A 227 -28.47 -3.09 23.27
N ASN A 228 -27.82 -2.35 22.37
CA ASN A 228 -28.42 -1.23 21.65
C ASN A 228 -28.20 -1.30 20.14
N SER A 229 -29.05 -0.59 19.38
CA SER A 229 -28.82 -0.30 17.96
C SER A 229 -27.58 0.57 17.80
N LYS A 230 -26.82 0.44 16.70
CA LYS A 230 -25.53 1.11 16.54
C LYS A 230 -25.33 1.66 15.14
N LEU A 231 -24.95 2.92 15.06
CA LEU A 231 -24.36 3.53 13.87
C LEU A 231 -22.87 3.71 14.12
N ILE A 232 -22.04 3.03 13.33
CA ILE A 232 -20.59 3.03 13.51
C ILE A 232 -19.94 3.73 12.30
N LEU A 233 -19.32 4.89 12.55
CA LEU A 233 -18.49 5.60 11.59
C LEU A 233 -17.05 5.07 11.68
N TYR A 234 -16.66 4.26 10.70
CA TYR A 234 -15.40 3.51 10.72
C TYR A 234 -14.38 4.09 9.73
N THR A 235 -13.50 4.94 10.27
CA THR A 235 -12.47 5.66 9.53
C THR A 235 -11.07 5.13 9.85
N ALA A 236 -10.43 4.51 8.88
CA ALA A 236 -9.03 4.10 8.97
C ALA A 236 -8.34 4.22 7.61
N PRO A 237 -7.00 4.36 7.55
CA PRO A 237 -6.29 4.52 6.29
C PRO A 237 -6.48 3.29 5.39
N THR A 238 -6.51 3.49 4.07
CA THR A 238 -6.66 2.35 3.16
C THR A 238 -5.41 1.46 3.20
N GLY A 239 -5.63 0.14 3.07
CA GLY A 239 -4.59 -0.87 3.26
C GLY A 239 -4.43 -1.39 4.69
N THR A 240 -5.20 -0.86 5.66
CA THR A 240 -5.17 -1.31 7.06
C THR A 240 -6.24 -2.35 7.42
N GLY A 241 -6.75 -3.10 6.43
CA GLY A 241 -7.62 -4.25 6.66
C GLY A 241 -9.10 -3.95 6.98
N LYS A 242 -9.61 -2.73 6.73
CA LYS A 242 -11.04 -2.38 6.89
C LYS A 242 -11.96 -3.38 6.20
N THR A 243 -11.80 -3.56 4.88
CA THR A 243 -12.61 -4.45 4.03
C THR A 243 -12.57 -5.93 4.46
N LEU A 244 -11.54 -6.37 5.21
CA LEU A 244 -11.44 -7.74 5.73
C LEU A 244 -12.11 -7.92 7.11
N SER A 245 -12.45 -6.83 7.80
CA SER A 245 -13.11 -6.86 9.12
C SER A 245 -14.42 -7.68 9.15
N PRO A 246 -15.27 -7.69 8.10
CA PRO A 246 -16.44 -8.56 7.99
C PRO A 246 -16.16 -10.04 8.28
N ILE A 247 -14.99 -10.57 7.92
CA ILE A 247 -14.62 -11.98 8.16
C ILE A 247 -14.52 -12.28 9.66
N GLY A 248 -14.02 -11.32 10.46
CA GLY A 248 -13.97 -11.44 11.91
C GLY A 248 -15.34 -11.22 12.54
N LEU A 249 -16.10 -10.22 12.08
CA LEU A 249 -17.47 -9.97 12.57
C LEU A 249 -18.40 -11.17 12.34
N SER A 250 -18.18 -11.92 11.26
CA SER A 250 -18.98 -13.10 10.92
C SER A 250 -18.79 -14.29 11.87
N GLU A 251 -17.97 -14.16 12.92
CA GLU A 251 -17.84 -15.15 13.99
C GLU A 251 -19.08 -15.20 14.90
N ASN A 252 -19.75 -14.07 15.11
CA ASN A 252 -20.92 -13.98 15.98
C ASN A 252 -22.13 -13.30 15.33
N LYS A 253 -21.92 -12.62 14.19
CA LYS A 253 -22.98 -11.92 13.47
C LYS A 253 -23.10 -12.42 12.04
N ARG A 254 -24.25 -12.15 11.43
CA ARG A 254 -24.46 -12.27 9.99
C ARG A 254 -24.16 -10.94 9.35
N ILE A 255 -23.44 -10.94 8.23
CA ILE A 255 -22.99 -9.70 7.61
C ILE A 255 -23.72 -9.50 6.28
N ILE A 256 -24.28 -8.32 6.07
CA ILE A 256 -24.64 -7.81 4.74
C ILE A 256 -23.55 -6.83 4.35
N PHE A 257 -22.66 -7.25 3.46
CA PHE A 257 -21.58 -6.43 2.93
C PHE A 257 -22.03 -5.71 1.67
N VAL A 258 -22.22 -4.39 1.77
CA VAL A 258 -22.63 -3.53 0.66
C VAL A 258 -21.40 -2.91 0.04
N CYS A 259 -21.22 -3.09 -1.27
CA CYS A 259 -20.13 -2.50 -2.03
C CYS A 259 -20.63 -1.77 -3.27
N VAL A 260 -20.11 -0.56 -3.50
CA VAL A 260 -20.44 0.22 -4.71
C VAL A 260 -19.72 -0.38 -5.93
N ALA A 261 -18.50 -0.90 -5.73
CA ALA A 261 -17.69 -1.47 -6.79
C ALA A 261 -17.54 -2.99 -6.68
N ARG A 262 -17.95 -3.69 -7.74
CA ARG A 262 -17.98 -5.16 -7.85
C ARG A 262 -16.70 -5.89 -7.41
N HIS A 263 -15.54 -5.39 -7.84
CA HIS A 263 -14.24 -6.01 -7.56
C HIS A 263 -13.88 -6.00 -6.05
N ILE A 264 -14.40 -5.05 -5.27
CA ILE A 264 -14.21 -5.00 -3.81
C ILE A 264 -14.95 -6.17 -3.16
N GLY A 265 -16.21 -6.39 -3.55
CA GLY A 265 -17.01 -7.53 -3.10
C GLY A 265 -16.38 -8.86 -3.47
N LEU A 266 -15.87 -9.00 -4.69
CA LEU A 266 -15.17 -10.21 -5.14
C LEU A 266 -13.87 -10.48 -4.36
N ALA A 267 -13.10 -9.43 -4.03
CA ALA A 267 -11.89 -9.57 -3.23
C ALA A 267 -12.21 -10.09 -1.81
N LEU A 268 -13.24 -9.52 -1.16
CA LEU A 268 -13.71 -10.02 0.13
C LEU A 268 -14.20 -11.47 0.04
N ALA A 269 -14.97 -11.80 -1.01
CA ALA A 269 -15.49 -13.15 -1.23
C ALA A 269 -14.35 -14.18 -1.32
N LYS A 270 -13.32 -13.89 -2.10
CA LYS A 270 -12.14 -14.75 -2.25
C LYS A 270 -11.44 -14.99 -0.91
N SER A 271 -11.23 -13.94 -0.11
CA SER A 271 -10.63 -14.06 1.22
C SER A 271 -11.53 -14.87 2.16
N ALA A 272 -12.84 -14.61 2.17
CA ALA A 272 -13.80 -15.31 3.02
C ALA A 272 -13.90 -16.82 2.69
N ILE A 273 -14.02 -17.16 1.40
CA ILE A 273 -14.06 -18.55 0.91
C ILE A 273 -12.76 -19.29 1.25
N SER A 274 -11.61 -18.62 1.18
CA SER A 274 -10.30 -19.21 1.50
C SER A 274 -10.12 -19.62 2.96
N VAL A 275 -11.00 -19.14 3.86
CA VAL A 275 -11.10 -19.57 5.26
C VAL A 275 -12.48 -20.18 5.56
N GLU A 276 -13.11 -20.75 4.52
CA GLU A 276 -14.32 -21.56 4.58
C GLU A 276 -15.55 -20.85 5.16
N LYS A 277 -15.61 -19.51 5.02
CA LYS A 277 -16.82 -18.76 5.36
C LYS A 277 -17.94 -19.05 4.37
N LYS A 278 -19.16 -19.08 4.89
CA LYS A 278 -20.39 -19.32 4.13
C LYS A 278 -20.87 -18.02 3.48
N VAL A 279 -20.56 -17.84 2.20
CA VAL A 279 -20.85 -16.61 1.43
C VAL A 279 -22.06 -16.77 0.49
N ALA A 280 -22.79 -15.69 0.25
CA ALA A 280 -23.81 -15.55 -0.78
C ALA A 280 -23.66 -14.24 -1.56
N PHE A 281 -24.20 -14.18 -2.78
CA PHE A 281 -24.06 -13.04 -3.69
C PHE A 281 -25.42 -12.50 -4.14
N ALA A 282 -25.59 -11.19 -4.01
CA ALA A 282 -26.74 -10.44 -4.50
C ALA A 282 -26.25 -9.23 -5.33
N PHE A 283 -25.87 -9.49 -6.59
CA PHE A 283 -25.49 -8.45 -7.55
C PHE A 283 -26.56 -8.33 -8.64
N GLY A 284 -27.05 -7.11 -8.90
CA GLY A 284 -28.12 -6.81 -9.85
C GLY A 284 -29.42 -7.57 -9.57
N CYS A 285 -29.77 -7.79 -8.30
CA CYS A 285 -30.89 -8.62 -7.88
C CYS A 285 -32.16 -7.79 -7.66
N GLN A 286 -33.25 -8.18 -8.33
CA GLN A 286 -34.57 -7.58 -8.14
C GLN A 286 -35.45 -8.42 -7.21
N SER A 287 -35.11 -9.70 -7.03
CA SER A 287 -35.88 -10.63 -6.19
C SER A 287 -34.96 -11.63 -5.47
N ALA A 288 -35.49 -12.30 -4.45
CA ALA A 288 -34.77 -13.37 -3.73
C ALA A 288 -34.31 -14.52 -4.66
N ASN A 289 -35.03 -14.76 -5.76
CA ASN A 289 -34.68 -15.80 -6.75
C ASN A 289 -33.39 -15.50 -7.51
N ASP A 290 -32.91 -14.26 -7.47
CA ASP A 290 -31.68 -13.84 -8.15
C ASP A 290 -30.43 -14.11 -7.31
N ILE A 291 -30.58 -14.31 -6.01
CA ILE A 291 -29.49 -14.56 -5.07
C ILE A 291 -28.83 -15.90 -5.39
N ARG A 292 -27.50 -15.94 -5.26
CA ARG A 292 -26.70 -17.15 -5.52
C ARG A 292 -25.86 -17.49 -4.30
N LEU A 293 -26.01 -18.73 -3.82
CA LEU A 293 -25.26 -19.28 -2.71
C LEU A 293 -23.96 -19.91 -3.21
N HIS A 294 -22.86 -19.65 -2.51
CA HIS A 294 -21.64 -20.45 -2.68
C HIS A 294 -21.86 -21.87 -2.10
N TYR A 295 -21.12 -22.86 -2.59
CA TYR A 295 -21.29 -24.27 -2.18
C TYR A 295 -21.14 -24.51 -0.68
N TYR A 296 -20.27 -23.76 0.01
CA TYR A 296 -20.14 -23.82 1.48
C TYR A 296 -21.40 -23.37 2.24
N SER A 297 -22.27 -22.60 1.59
CA SER A 297 -23.51 -22.08 2.16
C SER A 297 -24.72 -22.94 1.81
N ALA A 298 -24.60 -23.83 0.83
CA ALA A 298 -25.71 -24.65 0.33
C ALA A 298 -26.19 -25.62 1.42
N VAL A 299 -27.48 -25.53 1.77
CA VAL A 299 -28.15 -26.48 2.67
C VAL A 299 -28.71 -27.64 1.86
N GLU A 300 -29.48 -27.32 0.82
CA GLU A 300 -30.10 -28.30 -0.06
C GLU A 300 -29.47 -28.24 -1.46
N TYR A 301 -29.04 -29.39 -1.96
CA TYR A 301 -28.48 -29.51 -3.29
C TYR A 301 -28.65 -30.91 -3.87
N SER A 302 -28.71 -30.97 -5.19
CA SER A 302 -28.65 -32.23 -5.93
C SER A 302 -27.20 -32.61 -6.23
N ILE A 303 -26.90 -33.90 -6.16
CA ILE A 303 -25.56 -34.44 -6.46
C ILE A 303 -25.57 -35.03 -7.86
N ASN A 304 -24.50 -34.76 -8.62
CA ASN A 304 -24.29 -35.41 -9.90
C ASN A 304 -23.94 -36.89 -9.67
N LYS A 305 -24.81 -37.79 -10.14
CA LYS A 305 -24.65 -39.26 -9.96
C LYS A 305 -23.35 -39.82 -10.56
N LYS A 306 -22.73 -39.15 -11.54
CA LYS A 306 -21.47 -39.59 -12.18
C LYS A 306 -20.22 -39.04 -11.49
N SER A 307 -20.20 -37.77 -11.13
CA SER A 307 -19.00 -37.13 -10.56
C SER A 307 -18.98 -37.09 -9.02
N GLY A 308 -20.11 -37.33 -8.37
CA GLY A 308 -20.26 -37.20 -6.91
C GLY A 308 -20.24 -35.76 -6.39
N GLY A 309 -20.03 -34.77 -7.27
CA GLY A 309 -20.03 -33.35 -6.92
C GLY A 309 -21.42 -32.71 -6.91
N ILE A 310 -21.52 -31.52 -6.31
CA ILE A 310 -22.74 -30.71 -6.29
C ILE A 310 -23.14 -30.33 -7.73
N TRP A 311 -24.43 -30.48 -8.06
CA TRP A 311 -24.99 -30.23 -9.39
C TRP A 311 -25.87 -28.98 -9.44
N LYS A 312 -26.96 -28.94 -8.65
CA LYS A 312 -27.81 -27.75 -8.49
C LYS A 312 -28.01 -27.47 -7.01
N VAL A 313 -27.76 -26.23 -6.62
CA VAL A 313 -28.00 -25.69 -5.28
C VAL A 313 -29.38 -25.06 -5.25
N ASP A 314 -30.15 -25.35 -4.20
CA ASP A 314 -31.33 -24.55 -3.88
C ASP A 314 -30.87 -23.22 -3.25
N ASN A 315 -31.15 -22.12 -3.95
CA ASN A 315 -30.76 -20.78 -3.51
C ASN A 315 -31.84 -20.10 -2.65
N SER A 316 -33.01 -20.75 -2.48
CA SER A 316 -34.09 -20.21 -1.65
C SER A 316 -33.82 -20.37 -0.15
N GLU A 317 -33.00 -21.34 0.25
CA GLU A 317 -32.70 -21.64 1.66
C GLU A 317 -31.37 -21.00 2.11
N GLY A 318 -31.47 -19.86 2.79
CA GLY A 318 -30.34 -18.99 3.15
C GLY A 318 -29.84 -19.09 4.59
N SER A 319 -30.39 -19.99 5.43
CA SER A 319 -30.08 -20.07 6.87
C SER A 319 -28.60 -20.25 7.22
N ASN A 320 -27.82 -20.86 6.31
CA ASN A 320 -26.40 -21.10 6.49
C ASN A 320 -25.51 -19.89 6.15
N VAL A 321 -26.03 -18.87 5.47
CA VAL A 321 -25.23 -17.72 5.00
C VAL A 321 -24.65 -16.93 6.18
N GLN A 322 -23.33 -16.75 6.20
CA GLN A 322 -22.62 -15.91 7.18
C GLN A 322 -22.37 -14.50 6.64
N ILE A 323 -22.02 -14.40 5.35
CA ILE A 323 -21.71 -13.13 4.68
C ILE A 323 -22.50 -13.06 3.36
N MET A 324 -23.44 -12.13 3.29
CA MET A 324 -24.16 -11.76 2.07
C MET A 324 -23.43 -10.57 1.43
N ILE A 325 -22.91 -10.74 0.22
CA ILE A 325 -22.21 -9.67 -0.52
C ILE A 325 -23.17 -9.13 -1.57
N CYS A 326 -23.45 -7.82 -1.52
CA CYS A 326 -24.35 -7.17 -2.45
C CYS A 326 -23.83 -5.83 -2.97
N ASP A 327 -24.40 -5.40 -4.09
CA ASP A 327 -24.30 -4.02 -4.53
C ASP A 327 -25.36 -3.14 -3.87
N VAL A 328 -25.25 -1.83 -4.09
CA VAL A 328 -26.20 -0.84 -3.59
C VAL A 328 -27.62 -1.12 -4.10
N GLN A 329 -27.79 -1.52 -5.37
CA GLN A 329 -29.12 -1.75 -5.97
C GLN A 329 -29.85 -2.95 -5.35
N SER A 330 -29.10 -3.95 -4.89
CA SER A 330 -29.62 -5.22 -4.39
C SER A 330 -29.79 -5.24 -2.88
N TYR A 331 -29.46 -4.15 -2.17
CA TYR A 331 -29.40 -4.13 -0.71
C TYR A 331 -30.72 -4.52 -0.05
N ILE A 332 -31.85 -3.92 -0.44
CA ILE A 332 -33.16 -4.22 0.16
C ILE A 332 -33.55 -5.69 -0.06
N THR A 333 -33.32 -6.22 -1.27
CA THR A 333 -33.55 -7.63 -1.59
C THR A 333 -32.69 -8.55 -0.70
N ALA A 334 -31.40 -8.25 -0.58
CA ALA A 334 -30.46 -8.99 0.25
C ALA A 334 -30.82 -8.93 1.75
N MET A 335 -31.26 -7.76 2.22
CA MET A 335 -31.71 -7.53 3.59
C MET A 335 -32.93 -8.38 3.92
N HIS A 336 -33.96 -8.36 3.08
CA HIS A 336 -35.16 -9.17 3.30
C HIS A 336 -34.87 -10.66 3.28
N TYR A 337 -33.99 -11.11 2.37
CA TYR A 337 -33.53 -12.50 2.34
C TYR A 337 -32.80 -12.90 3.63
N MET A 338 -31.89 -12.06 4.15
CA MET A 338 -31.20 -12.39 5.40
C MET A 338 -32.13 -12.38 6.61
N LEU A 339 -33.13 -11.49 6.63
CA LEU A 339 -34.13 -11.39 7.70
C LEU A 339 -35.13 -12.56 7.71
N SER A 340 -35.34 -13.28 6.61
CA SER A 340 -36.23 -14.44 6.63
C SER A 340 -35.65 -15.63 7.40
N PHE A 341 -34.34 -15.62 7.70
CA PHE A 341 -33.66 -16.71 8.40
C PHE A 341 -32.95 -16.32 9.70
N ASN A 342 -32.83 -15.01 10.00
CA ASN A 342 -32.05 -14.52 11.14
C ASN A 342 -32.76 -13.37 11.85
N ASP A 343 -32.51 -13.21 13.15
CA ASP A 343 -32.98 -12.04 13.91
C ASP A 343 -32.25 -10.77 13.43
N LYS A 344 -32.99 -9.64 13.37
CA LYS A 344 -32.44 -8.35 12.92
C LYS A 344 -31.23 -7.91 13.75
N ASN A 345 -31.19 -8.23 15.05
CA ASN A 345 -30.11 -7.82 15.95
C ASN A 345 -28.84 -8.66 15.74
N ASP A 346 -28.94 -9.80 15.06
CA ASP A 346 -27.81 -10.65 14.70
C ASP A 346 -27.22 -10.32 13.33
N ILE A 347 -27.80 -9.35 12.63
CA ILE A 347 -27.31 -8.89 11.33
C ILE A 347 -26.59 -7.54 11.49
N VAL A 348 -25.46 -7.41 10.82
CA VAL A 348 -24.72 -6.15 10.66
C VAL A 348 -24.70 -5.78 9.18
N THR A 349 -25.18 -4.57 8.87
CA THR A 349 -24.93 -3.99 7.55
C THR A 349 -23.56 -3.33 7.57
N TYR A 350 -22.62 -3.85 6.78
CA TYR A 350 -21.30 -3.27 6.59
C TYR A 350 -21.24 -2.65 5.21
N TRP A 351 -21.32 -1.32 5.13
CA TRP A 351 -21.21 -0.59 3.88
C TRP A 351 -19.77 -0.09 3.68
N ASP A 352 -19.08 -0.68 2.71
CA ASP A 352 -17.72 -0.27 2.34
C ASP A 352 -17.74 0.82 1.27
N GLU A 353 -16.96 1.88 1.50
CA GLU A 353 -16.83 3.07 0.67
C GLU A 353 -18.18 3.77 0.35
N PRO A 354 -19.02 4.12 1.36
CA PRO A 354 -20.31 4.79 1.15
C PRO A 354 -20.21 6.20 0.57
N THR A 355 -19.01 6.79 0.55
CA THR A 355 -18.76 8.11 -0.04
C THR A 355 -18.60 8.07 -1.57
N ILE A 356 -18.44 6.89 -2.18
CA ILE A 356 -18.35 6.79 -3.65
C ILE A 356 -19.66 7.31 -4.22
N THR A 357 -19.56 8.19 -5.22
CA THR A 357 -20.67 8.95 -5.85
C THR A 357 -21.22 10.12 -5.06
N MET A 358 -20.80 10.31 -3.80
CA MET A 358 -21.20 11.47 -2.98
C MET A 358 -20.44 12.74 -3.37
N ASP A 359 -19.40 12.62 -4.18
CA ASP A 359 -18.61 13.69 -4.78
C ASP A 359 -19.33 14.40 -5.94
N TYR A 360 -20.47 13.87 -6.41
CA TYR A 360 -21.29 14.46 -7.46
C TYR A 360 -22.52 15.15 -6.87
N GLU A 361 -22.94 16.27 -7.43
CA GLU A 361 -24.21 16.92 -7.04
C GLU A 361 -25.44 16.03 -7.29
N ALA A 362 -25.40 15.25 -8.36
CA ALA A 362 -26.43 14.28 -8.72
C ALA A 362 -25.80 13.04 -9.36
N HIS A 363 -26.27 11.85 -8.98
CA HIS A 363 -25.84 10.58 -9.54
C HIS A 363 -27.00 9.58 -9.60
N GLU A 364 -26.99 8.65 -10.57
CA GLU A 364 -28.05 7.64 -10.78
C GLU A 364 -28.30 6.75 -9.55
N LEU A 365 -27.29 6.57 -8.69
CA LEU A 365 -27.38 5.78 -7.47
C LEU A 365 -27.98 6.54 -6.28
N HIS A 366 -28.05 7.87 -6.33
CA HIS A 366 -28.49 8.67 -5.18
C HIS A 366 -29.90 8.30 -4.72
N GLU A 367 -30.83 8.14 -5.66
CA GLU A 367 -32.20 7.72 -5.35
C GLU A 367 -32.22 6.32 -4.70
N THR A 368 -31.50 5.37 -5.30
CA THR A 368 -31.37 4.01 -4.76
C THR A 368 -30.80 4.02 -3.34
N ILE A 369 -29.79 4.85 -3.10
CA ILE A 369 -29.15 5.02 -1.79
C ILE A 369 -30.14 5.57 -0.77
N HIS A 370 -30.91 6.60 -1.13
CA HIS A 370 -31.94 7.16 -0.28
C HIS A 370 -33.01 6.12 0.07
N GLN A 371 -33.50 5.38 -0.92
CA GLN A 371 -34.46 4.28 -0.72
C GLN A 371 -33.90 3.17 0.19
N ASN A 372 -32.62 2.82 0.05
CA ASN A 372 -31.97 1.84 0.91
C ASN A 372 -31.94 2.28 2.37
N TRP A 373 -31.60 3.55 2.62
CA TRP A 373 -31.56 4.11 3.97
C TRP A 373 -32.95 4.15 4.60
N MET A 374 -33.92 4.71 3.87
CA MET A 374 -35.32 4.84 4.30
C MET A 374 -35.94 3.47 4.62
N ASN A 375 -35.62 2.42 3.84
CA ASN A 375 -36.21 1.09 4.02
C ASN A 375 -35.35 0.12 4.83
N ASN A 376 -34.14 0.51 5.27
CA ASN A 376 -33.27 -0.33 6.10
C ASN A 376 -34.00 -0.81 7.37
N LYS A 377 -33.89 -2.09 7.73
CA LYS A 377 -34.45 -2.67 8.97
C LYS A 377 -33.38 -3.18 9.93
N ILE A 378 -32.11 -3.07 9.55
CA ILE A 378 -30.97 -3.58 10.31
C ILE A 378 -30.49 -2.51 11.30
N PRO A 379 -30.52 -2.80 12.63
CA PRO A 379 -30.22 -1.84 13.68
C PRO A 379 -28.72 -1.61 13.92
N THR A 380 -27.84 -2.43 13.34
CA THR A 380 -26.37 -2.22 13.40
C THR A 380 -25.83 -1.94 12.01
N VAL A 381 -25.38 -0.70 11.78
CA VAL A 381 -24.83 -0.24 10.50
C VAL A 381 -23.39 0.26 10.70
N VAL A 382 -22.47 -0.25 9.91
CA VAL A 382 -21.07 0.20 9.83
C VAL A 382 -20.88 0.91 8.50
N LEU A 383 -20.57 2.21 8.55
CA LEU A 383 -20.12 2.98 7.41
C LEU A 383 -18.59 2.99 7.41
N SER A 384 -17.96 2.39 6.40
CA SER A 384 -16.51 2.18 6.33
C SER A 384 -15.89 2.94 5.17
N CYS A 385 -15.15 4.02 5.45
CA CYS A 385 -14.36 4.74 4.43
C CYS A 385 -13.19 5.50 5.07
N ALA A 386 -12.11 5.71 4.33
CA ALA A 386 -10.96 6.48 4.82
C ALA A 386 -11.24 7.99 4.94
N THR A 387 -12.28 8.50 4.29
CA THR A 387 -12.61 9.93 4.17
C THR A 387 -14.06 10.22 4.55
N LEU A 388 -14.60 9.50 5.53
CA LEU A 388 -15.93 9.82 6.05
C LEU A 388 -15.92 11.25 6.61
N PRO A 389 -17.01 12.03 6.39
CA PRO A 389 -17.20 13.28 7.09
C PRO A 389 -17.19 13.10 8.61
N SER A 390 -16.89 14.19 9.32
CA SER A 390 -16.80 14.18 10.78
C SER A 390 -18.14 13.87 11.44
N ARG A 391 -18.09 13.49 12.72
CA ARG A 391 -19.28 13.28 13.54
C ARG A 391 -20.22 14.49 13.51
N ASP A 392 -19.66 15.69 13.61
CA ASP A 392 -20.43 16.93 13.66
C ASP A 392 -21.12 17.22 12.32
N GLU A 393 -20.46 16.91 11.21
CA GLU A 393 -21.03 17.06 9.86
C GLU A 393 -22.15 16.06 9.57
N LEU A 394 -22.11 14.86 10.16
CA LEU A 394 -23.12 13.82 9.97
C LEU A 394 -24.19 13.78 11.08
N GLN A 395 -24.29 14.82 11.90
CA GLN A 395 -25.28 14.91 12.95
C GLN A 395 -26.73 14.68 12.45
N PRO A 396 -27.18 15.23 11.30
CA PRO A 396 -28.53 14.96 10.77
C PRO A 396 -28.78 13.48 10.44
N VAL A 397 -27.77 12.79 9.90
CA VAL A 397 -27.84 11.36 9.59
C VAL A 397 -28.06 10.54 10.87
N TYR A 398 -27.34 10.89 11.94
CA TYR A 398 -27.47 10.21 13.22
C TYR A 398 -28.83 10.45 13.85
N GLU A 399 -29.34 11.69 13.81
CA GLU A 399 -30.66 12.03 14.34
C GLU A 399 -31.78 11.25 13.63
N ASP A 400 -31.69 11.11 12.30
CA ASP A 400 -32.60 10.27 11.52
C ASP A 400 -32.51 8.79 11.96
N PHE A 401 -31.29 8.27 12.12
CA PHE A 401 -31.06 6.91 12.57
C PHE A 401 -31.67 6.65 13.96
N CYS A 402 -31.54 7.57 14.90
CA CYS A 402 -32.13 7.49 16.24
C CYS A 402 -33.65 7.52 16.23
N LYS A 403 -34.29 8.30 15.33
CA LYS A 403 -35.75 8.29 15.19
C LYS A 403 -36.26 6.91 14.75
N LYS A 404 -35.47 6.22 13.93
CA LYS A 404 -35.82 4.91 13.38
C LYS A 404 -35.51 3.74 14.32
N PHE A 405 -34.41 3.84 15.06
CA PHE A 405 -33.94 2.82 15.99
C PHE A 405 -33.80 3.42 17.38
N ASP A 406 -34.80 3.16 18.23
CA ASP A 406 -34.82 3.64 19.60
C ASP A 406 -33.59 3.14 20.40
N GLY A 407 -33.04 4.02 21.25
CA GLY A 407 -31.82 3.77 22.01
C GLY A 407 -30.55 3.59 21.16
N ALA A 408 -30.53 4.04 19.91
CA ALA A 408 -29.34 3.91 19.06
C ALA A 408 -28.13 4.70 19.59
N GLU A 409 -26.94 4.11 19.44
CA GLU A 409 -25.66 4.70 19.81
C GLU A 409 -24.81 5.06 18.56
N LEU A 410 -24.19 6.24 18.59
CA LEU A 410 -23.17 6.64 17.62
C LEU A 410 -21.77 6.31 18.11
N HIS A 411 -21.03 5.52 17.34
CA HIS A 411 -19.63 5.22 17.59
C HIS A 411 -18.76 5.74 16.45
N ALA A 412 -17.72 6.51 16.77
CA ALA A 412 -16.70 6.93 15.80
C ALA A 412 -15.39 6.21 16.08
N ILE A 413 -14.89 5.47 15.08
CA ILE A 413 -13.61 4.78 15.12
C ILE A 413 -12.67 5.49 14.15
N THR A 414 -11.59 6.05 14.65
CA THR A 414 -10.59 6.77 13.84
C THR A 414 -9.19 6.21 14.08
N SER A 415 -8.45 5.91 13.01
CA SER A 415 -7.04 5.52 13.07
C SER A 415 -6.20 6.32 12.09
N HIS A 416 -4.94 6.54 12.45
CA HIS A 416 -3.94 7.25 11.65
C HIS A 416 -2.61 6.49 11.58
N ASP A 417 -2.63 5.17 11.82
CA ASP A 417 -1.42 4.35 11.81
C ASP A 417 -0.73 4.40 10.44
N CYS A 418 0.49 4.91 10.40
CA CYS A 418 1.35 4.91 9.23
C CYS A 418 2.68 4.24 9.55
N LYS A 419 3.08 3.28 8.70
CA LYS A 419 4.40 2.63 8.80
C LYS A 419 5.46 3.29 7.93
N LYS A 420 5.06 4.30 7.17
CA LYS A 420 5.90 4.98 6.19
C LYS A 420 5.32 6.34 5.79
N SER A 421 6.21 7.25 5.44
CA SER A 421 5.89 8.59 4.94
C SER A 421 5.72 8.57 3.41
N ILE A 422 4.75 9.32 2.91
CA ILE A 422 4.53 9.49 1.46
C ILE A 422 4.61 10.98 1.13
N PRO A 423 5.78 11.49 0.71
CA PRO A 423 6.01 12.91 0.48
C PRO A 423 5.08 13.50 -0.59
N ILE A 424 4.46 14.61 -0.26
CA ILE A 424 3.76 15.48 -1.21
C ILE A 424 4.80 16.41 -1.85
N LEU A 425 4.86 16.40 -3.17
CA LEU A 425 5.74 17.25 -3.95
C LEU A 425 4.92 18.29 -4.72
N ASN A 426 5.41 19.53 -4.73
CA ASN A 426 4.88 20.60 -5.56
C ASN A 426 5.27 20.42 -7.04
N LYS A 427 4.78 21.31 -7.90
CA LYS A 427 5.01 21.22 -9.36
C LYS A 427 6.49 21.27 -9.75
N ASP A 428 7.33 21.83 -8.88
CA ASP A 428 8.77 22.03 -9.06
C ASP A 428 9.60 20.91 -8.42
N GLY A 429 8.98 19.95 -7.71
CA GLY A 429 9.65 18.79 -7.13
C GLY A 429 10.15 18.97 -5.70
N PHE A 430 9.73 20.02 -4.99
CA PHE A 430 10.05 20.21 -3.56
C PHE A 430 8.98 19.61 -2.65
N CYS A 431 9.39 19.07 -1.49
CA CYS A 431 8.47 18.46 -0.54
C CYS A 431 7.70 19.50 0.28
N GLU A 432 6.37 19.47 0.27
CA GLU A 432 5.51 20.43 0.96
C GLU A 432 5.12 19.97 2.36
N LEU A 433 5.26 20.87 3.32
CA LEU A 433 4.87 20.73 4.73
C LEU A 433 4.34 22.07 5.24
N PRO A 434 3.61 22.09 6.38
CA PRO A 434 3.05 23.33 6.94
C PRO A 434 4.05 24.51 7.01
N HIS A 435 5.30 24.25 7.39
CA HIS A 435 6.34 25.30 7.50
C HIS A 435 6.86 25.87 6.16
N TYR A 436 6.56 25.21 5.04
CA TYR A 436 6.87 25.75 3.70
C TYR A 436 5.68 26.51 3.09
N LEU A 437 4.46 26.18 3.49
CA LEU A 437 3.24 26.63 2.83
C LEU A 437 2.80 28.04 3.26
N TYR A 438 2.95 28.40 4.54
CA TYR A 438 2.32 29.60 5.11
C TYR A 438 3.35 30.58 5.68
N GLU A 439 3.48 31.74 5.03
CA GLU A 439 4.33 32.83 5.50
C GLU A 439 3.75 33.48 6.77
N ASN A 440 2.41 33.63 6.83
CA ASN A 440 1.73 34.18 8.01
C ASN A 440 1.62 33.12 9.11
N HIS A 441 1.98 33.49 10.34
CA HIS A 441 1.89 32.61 11.51
C HIS A 441 0.45 32.16 11.81
N SER A 442 -0.52 33.07 11.72
CA SER A 442 -1.94 32.74 11.96
C SER A 442 -2.51 31.70 10.99
N ASP A 443 -2.12 31.75 9.72
CA ASP A 443 -2.53 30.77 8.71
C ASP A 443 -1.83 29.41 8.93
N MET A 444 -0.56 29.44 9.37
CA MET A 444 0.17 28.25 9.80
C MET A 444 -0.53 27.57 10.98
N LEU A 445 -0.94 28.30 12.02
CA LEU A 445 -1.68 27.74 13.16
C LEU A 445 -3.04 27.15 12.75
N ARG A 446 -3.76 27.78 11.81
CA ARG A 446 -5.00 27.22 11.24
C ARG A 446 -4.74 25.88 10.55
N CYS A 447 -3.67 25.79 9.77
CA CYS A 447 -3.24 24.55 9.14
C CYS A 447 -2.96 23.46 10.19
N ILE A 448 -2.27 23.77 11.28
CA ILE A 448 -1.94 22.78 12.30
C ILE A 448 -3.18 22.29 13.05
N ASN A 449 -4.10 23.19 13.39
CA ASN A 449 -5.37 22.81 13.97
C ASN A 449 -6.14 21.84 13.05
N HIS A 450 -6.14 22.11 11.74
CA HIS A 450 -6.72 21.21 10.76
C HIS A 450 -6.00 19.84 10.71
N CYS A 451 -4.67 19.81 10.68
CA CYS A 451 -3.91 18.56 10.68
C CYS A 451 -4.07 17.74 11.98
N THR A 452 -4.24 18.41 13.12
CA THR A 452 -4.44 17.78 14.42
C THR A 452 -5.81 17.09 14.51
N GLN A 453 -6.83 17.69 13.90
CA GLN A 453 -8.16 17.09 13.74
C GLN A 453 -8.14 15.95 12.70
N ASN A 454 -7.34 16.10 11.64
CA ASN A 454 -7.22 15.14 10.54
C ASN A 454 -5.87 14.41 10.55
N ARG A 455 -5.58 13.66 11.63
CA ARG A 455 -4.28 12.98 11.81
C ARG A 455 -3.88 12.01 10.69
N SER A 456 -4.83 11.56 9.87
CA SER A 456 -4.55 10.75 8.67
C SER A 456 -3.62 11.46 7.67
N LEU A 457 -3.60 12.80 7.67
CA LEU A 457 -2.69 13.62 6.86
C LEU A 457 -1.21 13.40 7.21
N LEU A 458 -0.90 13.06 8.45
CA LEU A 458 0.47 12.87 8.93
C LEU A 458 1.21 11.77 8.14
N ARG A 459 0.47 10.82 7.55
CA ARG A 459 1.05 9.82 6.63
C ARG A 459 1.81 10.48 5.46
N TYR A 460 1.39 11.65 5.02
CA TYR A 460 1.95 12.34 3.87
C TYR A 460 3.07 13.33 4.20
N PHE A 461 3.42 13.44 5.49
CA PHE A 461 4.47 14.32 5.94
C PHE A 461 5.81 13.59 5.81
N ASP A 462 6.74 14.16 5.05
CA ASP A 462 8.07 13.58 4.90
C ASP A 462 8.86 13.68 6.21
N LEU A 463 9.34 12.53 6.69
CA LEU A 463 10.05 12.46 7.95
C LEU A 463 11.41 13.20 7.91
N ARG A 464 12.09 13.29 6.77
CA ARG A 464 13.40 13.97 6.68
C ARG A 464 13.23 15.48 6.79
N GLU A 465 12.21 16.03 6.14
CA GLU A 465 11.90 17.45 6.24
C GLU A 465 11.45 17.82 7.67
N ILE A 466 10.71 16.93 8.35
CA ILE A 466 10.40 17.09 9.79
C ILE A 466 11.67 17.11 10.64
N ILE A 467 12.58 16.16 10.45
CA ILE A 467 13.85 16.11 11.20
C ILE A 467 14.65 17.39 10.96
N THR A 468 14.77 17.83 9.71
CA THR A 468 15.48 19.07 9.33
C THR A 468 14.89 20.28 10.06
N PHE A 469 13.57 20.36 10.17
CA PHE A 469 12.90 21.43 10.90
C PHE A 469 13.16 21.35 12.41
N ILE A 470 13.03 20.17 13.01
CA ILE A 470 13.27 19.95 14.45
C ILE A 470 14.70 20.34 14.83
N GLU A 471 15.68 19.92 14.03
CA GLU A 471 17.10 20.26 14.25
C GLU A 471 17.34 21.76 14.18
N PHE A 472 16.80 22.43 13.15
CA PHE A 472 16.96 23.87 13.01
C PHE A 472 16.36 24.64 14.19
N VAL A 473 15.13 24.30 14.59
CA VAL A 473 14.46 24.97 15.72
C VAL A 473 15.22 24.72 17.02
N GLY A 474 15.62 23.47 17.30
CA GLY A 474 16.36 23.14 18.52
C GLY A 474 17.75 23.79 18.63
N GLU A 475 18.40 24.12 17.51
CA GLU A 475 19.72 24.78 17.51
C GLU A 475 19.64 26.31 17.47
N SER A 476 18.61 26.87 16.84
CA SER A 476 18.60 28.28 16.43
C SER A 476 17.48 29.13 17.06
N ILE A 477 16.49 28.52 17.70
CA ILE A 477 15.31 29.19 18.25
C ILE A 477 15.19 28.88 19.74
N GLU A 478 14.86 29.90 20.53
CA GLU A 478 14.54 29.71 21.94
C GLU A 478 13.15 29.07 22.07
N ILE A 479 13.09 27.87 22.65
CA ILE A 479 11.87 27.11 22.87
C ILE A 479 11.67 26.86 24.36
N GLU A 480 10.43 26.60 24.78
CA GLU A 480 10.13 26.26 26.18
C GLU A 480 10.86 24.98 26.60
N ASP A 481 11.37 24.92 27.84
CA ASP A 481 12.15 23.80 28.36
C ASP A 481 11.43 22.44 28.18
N ASN A 482 10.11 22.38 28.39
CA ASN A 482 9.30 21.16 28.21
C ASN A 482 9.21 20.70 26.74
N MET A 483 9.46 21.58 25.79
CA MET A 483 9.48 21.31 24.35
C MET A 483 10.88 20.94 23.85
N GLU A 484 11.92 21.06 24.67
CA GLU A 484 13.23 20.53 24.30
C GLU A 484 13.16 19.02 24.08
N VAL A 485 13.85 18.54 23.06
CA VAL A 485 13.89 17.12 22.65
C VAL A 485 14.19 16.19 23.83
N GLU A 486 15.13 16.57 24.70
CA GLU A 486 15.57 15.75 25.84
C GLU A 486 14.51 15.66 26.94
N ASN A 487 13.65 16.68 27.07
CA ASN A 487 12.59 16.75 28.07
C ASN A 487 11.27 16.15 27.54
N TYR A 488 10.99 16.31 26.24
CA TYR A 488 9.81 15.76 25.59
C TYR A 488 9.89 14.22 25.48
N PHE A 489 11.03 13.68 25.02
CA PHE A 489 11.23 12.24 24.88
C PHE A 489 12.00 11.66 26.06
N THR A 490 11.27 11.13 27.04
CA THR A 490 11.88 10.54 28.26
C THR A 490 12.73 9.30 27.97
N THR A 491 12.38 8.50 26.97
CA THR A 491 13.15 7.32 26.57
C THR A 491 13.30 7.20 25.06
N ILE A 492 14.40 6.60 24.59
CA ILE A 492 14.61 6.22 23.17
C ILE A 492 13.46 5.34 22.65
N SER A 493 12.80 4.61 23.55
CA SER A 493 11.67 3.74 23.23
C SER A 493 10.45 4.47 22.72
N ASP A 494 10.26 5.73 23.14
CA ASP A 494 9.10 6.57 22.84
C ASP A 494 9.24 7.28 21.49
N ILE A 495 10.46 7.30 20.94
CA ILE A 495 10.75 7.86 19.63
C ILE A 495 10.26 6.87 18.57
N THR A 496 9.17 7.25 17.90
CA THR A 496 8.56 6.51 16.80
C THR A 496 8.24 7.48 15.68
N MET A 497 7.91 6.98 14.50
CA MET A 497 7.52 7.84 13.38
C MET A 497 6.30 8.72 13.70
N ASN A 498 5.31 8.16 14.40
CA ASN A 498 4.11 8.91 14.77
C ASN A 498 4.41 9.96 15.84
N SER A 499 5.15 9.59 16.90
CA SER A 499 5.47 10.54 17.97
C SER A 499 6.37 11.68 17.51
N LEU A 500 7.25 11.46 16.52
CA LEU A 500 8.02 12.55 15.88
C LEU A 500 7.14 13.50 15.06
N LYS A 501 6.13 12.96 14.36
CA LYS A 501 5.17 13.76 13.60
C LYS A 501 4.24 14.56 14.51
N GLU A 502 3.83 13.99 15.63
CA GLU A 502 3.06 14.67 16.67
C GLU A 502 3.89 15.77 17.33
N TYR A 503 5.11 15.46 17.77
CA TYR A 503 6.05 16.45 18.30
C TYR A 503 6.31 17.61 17.33
N TYR A 504 6.43 17.34 16.02
CA TYR A 504 6.57 18.39 15.01
C TYR A 504 5.37 19.35 14.96
N LEU A 505 4.13 18.84 15.05
CA LEU A 505 2.94 19.70 15.09
C LEU A 505 2.88 20.52 16.38
N GLU A 506 3.23 19.91 17.51
CA GLU A 506 3.27 20.60 18.80
C GLU A 506 4.35 21.67 18.83
N LEU A 507 5.56 21.38 18.31
CA LEU A 507 6.65 22.33 18.20
C LEU A 507 6.24 23.55 17.38
N LEU A 508 5.65 23.33 16.20
CA LEU A 508 5.16 24.43 15.38
C LEU A 508 4.05 25.26 16.06
N SER A 509 3.18 24.63 16.85
CA SER A 509 2.10 25.33 17.56
C SER A 509 2.62 26.24 18.68
N ASN A 510 3.80 25.96 19.21
CA ASN A 510 4.41 26.68 20.33
C ASN A 510 5.46 27.73 19.89
N ILE A 511 5.70 27.91 18.60
CA ILE A 511 6.62 28.96 18.09
C ILE A 511 5.99 30.34 18.27
N ASP A 512 6.75 31.28 18.84
CA ASP A 512 6.36 32.69 18.94
C ASP A 512 6.19 33.32 17.54
N GLU A 513 5.11 34.08 17.36
CA GLU A 513 4.79 34.82 16.13
C GLU A 513 5.96 35.70 15.65
N LYS A 514 6.79 36.23 16.56
CA LYS A 514 7.95 37.08 16.23
C LYS A 514 9.08 36.33 15.55
N GLU A 515 9.28 35.06 15.90
CA GLU A 515 10.35 34.22 15.34
C GLU A 515 9.96 33.62 13.98
N TRP A 516 8.66 33.48 13.72
CA TRP A 516 8.14 32.81 12.53
C TRP A 516 8.66 33.35 11.19
N PRO A 517 8.72 34.68 10.94
CA PRO A 517 9.22 35.19 9.66
C PRO A 517 10.67 34.80 9.37
N TYR A 518 11.51 34.71 10.41
CA TYR A 518 12.89 34.27 10.29
C TYR A 518 12.95 32.78 9.92
N ILE A 519 12.20 31.95 10.66
CA ILE A 519 12.11 30.50 10.42
C ILE A 519 11.61 30.22 9.01
N TYR A 520 10.49 30.82 8.60
CA TYR A 520 9.90 30.62 7.28
C TYR A 520 10.87 30.97 6.14
N LYS A 521 11.57 32.10 6.27
CA LYS A 521 12.55 32.55 5.27
C LYS A 521 13.76 31.62 5.21
N TYR A 522 14.28 31.19 6.36
CA TYR A 522 15.40 30.26 6.43
C TYR A 522 15.06 28.91 5.80
N MET A 523 13.93 28.33 6.19
CA MET A 523 13.49 27.01 5.70
C MET A 523 13.29 27.04 4.19
N ASN A 524 12.61 28.05 3.63
CA ASN A 524 12.42 28.15 2.19
C ASN A 524 13.73 28.38 1.41
N ALA A 525 14.68 29.14 1.97
CA ALA A 525 15.96 29.40 1.32
C ALA A 525 16.86 28.17 1.26
N ASN A 526 16.77 27.28 2.25
CA ASN A 526 17.58 26.06 2.35
C ASN A 526 16.85 24.80 1.87
N ARG A 527 15.62 24.93 1.39
CA ARG A 527 14.79 23.84 0.88
C ARG A 527 15.46 23.16 -0.32
N LYS A 528 15.54 21.84 -0.28
CA LYS A 528 16.19 21.03 -1.32
C LYS A 528 15.15 20.37 -2.22
N ASN A 529 15.43 20.32 -3.51
CA ASN A 529 14.59 19.56 -4.45
C ASN A 529 14.73 18.07 -4.16
N ARG A 530 13.62 17.33 -4.27
CA ARG A 530 13.60 15.89 -4.01
C ARG A 530 14.52 15.09 -4.93
N PHE A 531 14.64 15.51 -6.18
CA PHE A 531 15.28 14.74 -7.25
C PHE A 531 16.68 15.23 -7.61
N ASP A 532 17.08 16.39 -7.09
CA ASP A 532 18.46 16.87 -7.19
C ASP A 532 19.31 16.02 -6.24
N MET A 533 19.91 14.95 -6.77
CA MET A 533 20.68 14.03 -5.94
C MET A 533 21.87 14.71 -5.24
N GLN A 534 21.99 14.32 -3.97
CA GLN A 534 22.86 14.76 -2.90
C GLN A 534 24.37 14.67 -3.22
N GLN A 535 25.09 15.79 -3.03
CA GLN A 535 26.54 15.84 -2.84
C GLN A 535 26.95 15.53 -1.37
N ASP A 536 26.44 14.47 -0.75
CA ASP A 536 26.93 14.05 0.58
C ASP A 536 27.81 12.79 0.55
N ASN A 537 28.36 12.46 -0.62
CA ASN A 537 29.53 11.59 -0.72
C ASN A 537 30.80 12.45 -0.71
N ILE A 538 31.56 12.36 0.39
CA ILE A 538 32.92 12.86 0.61
C ILE A 538 33.70 12.95 -0.71
N LYS A 539 33.98 14.17 -1.18
CA LYS A 539 34.83 14.42 -2.35
C LYS A 539 36.19 13.77 -2.11
N LYS A 540 36.47 12.65 -2.78
CA LYS A 540 37.81 12.05 -2.79
C LYS A 540 38.78 13.02 -3.44
N MET A 541 39.66 13.63 -2.64
CA MET A 541 40.85 14.30 -3.14
C MET A 541 41.74 13.24 -3.80
N LYS A 542 41.95 13.33 -5.13
CA LYS A 542 43.05 12.60 -5.78
C LYS A 542 44.31 13.44 -5.65
N SER A 543 45.32 12.92 -4.96
CA SER A 543 46.67 13.45 -5.07
C SER A 543 47.18 13.17 -6.47
N VAL A 544 47.75 14.18 -7.14
CA VAL A 544 48.47 13.98 -8.39
C VAL A 544 49.76 13.22 -8.06
N GLU A 545 49.93 12.00 -8.59
CA GLU A 545 51.22 11.33 -8.55
C GLU A 545 52.18 12.07 -9.49
N HIS A 546 53.25 12.63 -8.94
CA HIS A 546 54.42 12.98 -9.75
C HIS A 546 55.41 11.82 -9.74
N ALA A 547 56.03 11.57 -10.89
CA ALA A 547 57.08 10.57 -11.05
C ALA A 547 58.17 10.77 -9.99
N LYS A 548 58.66 9.65 -9.42
CA LYS A 548 59.73 9.65 -8.40
C LYS A 548 60.94 10.46 -8.87
N PRO A 549 61.43 11.45 -8.10
CA PRO A 549 62.67 12.13 -8.44
C PRO A 549 63.86 11.19 -8.22
N ALA A 550 64.88 11.32 -9.08
CA ALA A 550 66.14 10.60 -8.93
C ALA A 550 66.87 11.05 -7.63
N ALA A 551 67.67 10.13 -7.06
CA ALA A 551 68.33 10.33 -5.78
C ALA A 551 69.23 11.59 -5.77
N GLY A 552 68.94 12.53 -4.85
CA GLY A 552 69.81 13.68 -4.56
C GLY A 552 69.18 15.08 -4.61
N GLN A 553 67.89 15.23 -4.91
CA GLN A 553 67.23 16.56 -4.89
C GLN A 553 66.31 16.79 -3.67
N ALA A 554 66.22 18.05 -3.25
CA ALA A 554 65.45 18.50 -2.09
C ALA A 554 63.93 18.43 -2.31
N LEU A 555 63.21 17.95 -1.30
CA LEU A 555 61.75 17.82 -1.28
C LEU A 555 61.05 19.18 -1.37
N GLN A 556 60.21 19.40 -2.38
CA GLN A 556 59.29 20.55 -2.44
C GLN A 556 57.88 20.18 -1.93
N ARG A 557 57.22 21.14 -1.26
CA ARG A 557 55.85 20.99 -0.73
C ARG A 557 54.84 20.75 -1.86
N THR A 558 54.03 19.72 -1.69
CA THR A 558 52.86 19.41 -2.52
C THR A 558 51.84 20.55 -2.48
N THR A 559 51.56 21.16 -3.63
CA THR A 559 50.44 22.08 -3.82
C THR A 559 49.33 21.34 -4.58
N SER A 560 48.16 21.21 -3.96
CA SER A 560 46.97 20.66 -4.60
C SER A 560 46.40 21.67 -5.59
N VAL A 561 46.35 21.32 -6.87
CA VAL A 561 45.77 22.16 -7.92
C VAL A 561 44.41 21.60 -8.33
N PHE A 562 43.38 22.45 -8.35
CA PHE A 562 42.08 22.13 -8.92
C PHE A 562 42.22 22.01 -10.45
N SER A 563 42.09 20.80 -11.00
CA SER A 563 42.01 20.60 -12.45
C SER A 563 40.62 20.97 -12.94
N GLY A 564 40.44 22.22 -13.34
CA GLY A 564 39.30 22.67 -14.12
C GLY A 564 39.46 22.26 -15.58
N SER A 565 38.88 21.12 -15.96
CA SER A 565 38.62 20.79 -17.36
C SER A 565 37.59 19.67 -17.43
N ASN A 566 36.34 20.05 -17.66
CA ASN A 566 35.43 19.35 -18.56
C ASN A 566 34.33 20.32 -18.92
N GLU A 567 34.10 20.43 -20.24
CA GLU A 567 33.04 21.21 -20.85
C GLU A 567 31.74 21.07 -20.06
N THR A 568 31.21 22.19 -19.61
CA THR A 568 29.89 22.31 -19.00
C THR A 568 28.84 21.80 -19.98
N LYS A 569 28.48 20.52 -19.91
CA LYS A 569 27.11 20.11 -20.18
C LYS A 569 26.25 20.99 -19.28
N GLN A 570 25.52 21.93 -19.87
CA GLN A 570 24.54 22.74 -19.16
C GLN A 570 23.72 21.81 -18.26
N ARG A 571 23.69 22.10 -16.95
CA ARG A 571 22.82 21.39 -16.02
C ARG A 571 21.41 21.48 -16.58
N ALA A 572 20.84 20.35 -16.99
CA ALA A 572 19.42 20.29 -17.27
C ALA A 572 18.71 20.70 -15.98
N VAL A 573 17.98 21.82 -16.02
CA VAL A 573 17.11 22.23 -14.91
C VAL A 573 16.15 21.07 -14.68
N SER A 574 16.17 20.52 -13.46
CA SER A 574 15.29 19.41 -13.05
C SER A 574 13.85 19.76 -13.39
N GLY A 575 13.16 18.92 -14.18
CA GLY A 575 11.81 19.17 -14.66
C GLY A 575 10.72 19.03 -13.59
N GLY A 576 11.09 19.11 -12.30
CA GLY A 576 10.21 18.80 -11.17
C GLY A 576 9.76 17.34 -11.13
N GLY A 577 10.47 16.43 -11.81
CA GLY A 577 10.11 15.02 -11.87
C GLY A 577 8.91 14.73 -12.78
N VAL A 578 8.75 15.41 -13.92
CA VAL A 578 7.56 15.32 -14.79
C VAL A 578 7.84 14.56 -16.08
N LEU A 579 9.08 14.64 -16.57
CA LEU A 579 9.52 14.10 -17.87
C LEU A 579 9.74 12.59 -17.78
N ALA A 580 8.67 11.84 -17.53
CA ALA A 580 8.70 10.41 -17.21
C ALA A 580 9.21 9.50 -18.33
N THR A 581 9.17 9.95 -19.58
CA THR A 581 9.73 9.20 -20.72
C THR A 581 11.18 9.57 -21.03
N THR A 582 11.78 10.52 -20.32
CA THR A 582 13.18 10.97 -20.53
C THR A 582 13.89 11.27 -19.21
N SER A 583 14.28 12.52 -18.95
CA SER A 583 15.25 12.89 -17.89
C SER A 583 14.80 12.54 -16.49
N ASP A 584 13.50 12.44 -16.24
CA ASP A 584 12.96 12.19 -14.91
C ASP A 584 12.50 10.74 -14.72
N ALA A 585 12.67 9.88 -15.73
CA ALA A 585 12.25 8.48 -15.69
C ALA A 585 12.84 7.72 -14.48
N TYR A 586 14.11 8.01 -14.17
CA TYR A 586 14.84 7.37 -13.07
C TYR A 586 14.21 7.62 -11.69
N THR A 587 13.40 8.68 -11.57
CA THR A 587 12.71 9.03 -10.32
C THR A 587 11.50 8.14 -10.04
N PHE A 588 11.11 7.27 -10.98
CA PHE A 588 10.03 6.29 -10.80
C PHE A 588 10.63 4.93 -10.46
N THR A 589 10.84 4.69 -9.18
CA THR A 589 11.40 3.46 -8.64
C THR A 589 10.29 2.53 -8.18
N ASP A 590 10.59 1.23 -8.12
CA ASP A 590 9.76 0.16 -7.54
C ASP A 590 8.42 -0.14 -8.26
N GLY A 591 7.73 0.89 -8.76
CA GLY A 591 6.58 0.91 -9.68
C GLY A 591 5.33 0.10 -9.27
N PRO A 592 4.22 0.26 -9.99
CA PRO A 592 3.95 1.18 -11.10
C PRO A 592 3.59 2.61 -10.66
N THR A 593 3.55 3.56 -11.60
CA THR A 593 3.14 4.97 -11.36
C THR A 593 1.73 5.24 -11.89
N ILE A 594 0.92 6.05 -11.20
CA ILE A 594 -0.39 6.51 -11.70
C ILE A 594 -0.40 8.02 -12.03
N TYR A 595 -1.07 8.42 -13.09
CA TYR A 595 -1.35 9.82 -13.42
C TYR A 595 -2.86 10.03 -13.51
N LEU A 596 -3.41 10.79 -12.56
CA LEU A 596 -4.83 11.12 -12.54
C LEU A 596 -5.09 12.44 -13.28
N THR A 597 -5.97 12.38 -14.28
CA THR A 597 -6.32 13.51 -15.16
C THR A 597 -7.63 13.23 -15.90
N ASP A 598 -8.42 14.26 -16.14
CA ASP A 598 -9.58 14.20 -17.03
C ASP A 598 -9.14 14.36 -18.51
N GLU A 599 -7.96 14.91 -18.76
CA GLU A 599 -7.36 15.10 -20.08
C GLU A 599 -6.41 13.96 -20.51
N ILE A 600 -6.84 12.70 -20.36
CA ILE A 600 -6.05 11.47 -20.63
C ILE A 600 -5.31 11.54 -21.99
N ASP A 601 -6.00 11.97 -23.04
CA ASP A 601 -5.44 12.04 -24.40
C ASP A 601 -4.32 13.08 -24.53
N LYS A 602 -4.44 14.23 -23.85
CA LYS A 602 -3.42 15.29 -23.92
C LYS A 602 -2.16 14.87 -23.18
N ILE A 603 -2.31 14.24 -22.02
CA ILE A 603 -1.17 13.72 -21.24
C ILE A 603 -0.50 12.55 -21.98
N GLY A 604 -1.28 11.66 -22.59
CA GLY A 604 -0.75 10.61 -23.45
C GLY A 604 0.07 11.18 -24.61
N GLN A 605 -0.47 12.15 -25.34
CA GLN A 605 0.24 12.82 -26.43
C GLN A 605 1.51 13.53 -25.96
N PHE A 606 1.47 14.19 -24.80
CA PHE A 606 2.61 14.80 -24.17
C PHE A 606 3.75 13.79 -23.93
N TYR A 607 3.46 12.61 -23.38
CA TYR A 607 4.50 11.61 -23.11
C TYR A 607 5.07 10.97 -24.38
N ILE A 608 4.27 10.80 -25.43
CA ILE A 608 4.77 10.38 -26.76
C ILE A 608 5.77 11.42 -27.30
N GLN A 609 5.41 12.71 -27.26
CA GLN A 609 6.27 13.79 -27.73
C GLN A 609 7.56 13.91 -26.90
N GLN A 610 7.44 13.78 -25.58
CA GLN A 610 8.58 13.88 -24.67
C GLN A 610 9.51 12.68 -24.75
N ALA A 611 9.08 11.53 -25.27
CA ALA A 611 9.95 10.36 -25.45
C ALA A 611 11.11 10.64 -26.45
N LYS A 612 11.05 11.75 -27.21
CA LYS A 612 12.10 12.20 -28.14
C LYS A 612 12.56 11.09 -29.09
N ILE A 613 11.62 10.26 -29.54
CA ILE A 613 11.87 9.22 -30.53
C ILE A 613 12.27 9.90 -31.84
N ALA A 614 13.40 9.51 -32.43
CA ALA A 614 13.85 10.07 -33.70
C ALA A 614 12.74 9.97 -34.76
N ALA A 615 12.48 11.06 -35.49
CA ALA A 615 11.36 11.15 -36.43
C ALA A 615 11.34 9.99 -37.45
N SER A 616 12.50 9.60 -37.97
CA SER A 616 12.62 8.48 -38.90
C SER A 616 12.27 7.10 -38.30
N VAL A 617 12.48 6.93 -36.99
CA VAL A 617 12.09 5.71 -36.25
C VAL A 617 10.60 5.75 -35.95
N PHE A 618 10.09 6.90 -35.50
CA PHE A 618 8.68 7.10 -35.22
C PHE A 618 7.80 6.88 -36.46
N GLU A 619 8.20 7.44 -37.62
CA GLU A 619 7.51 7.21 -38.89
C GLU A 619 7.49 5.72 -39.29
N LYS A 620 8.60 5.00 -39.11
CA LYS A 620 8.64 3.55 -39.38
C LYS A 620 7.70 2.76 -38.47
N ILE A 621 7.62 3.13 -37.20
CA ILE A 621 6.72 2.51 -36.23
C ILE A 621 5.27 2.78 -36.62
N MET A 622 4.93 4.05 -36.87
CA MET A 622 3.58 4.44 -37.30
C MET A 622 3.18 3.78 -38.61
N GLN A 623 4.05 3.71 -39.62
CA GLN A 623 3.75 3.01 -40.87
C GLN A 623 3.42 1.52 -40.64
N ARG A 624 4.12 0.85 -39.72
CA ARG A 624 3.81 -0.55 -39.35
C ARG A 624 2.48 -0.66 -38.62
N ILE A 625 2.22 0.25 -37.66
CA ILE A 625 0.97 0.29 -36.91
C ILE A 625 -0.20 0.54 -37.86
N THR A 626 -0.14 1.56 -38.71
CA THR A 626 -1.20 1.88 -39.67
C THR A 626 -1.44 0.74 -40.66
N ARG A 627 -0.37 0.07 -41.15
CA ARG A 627 -0.53 -1.14 -41.97
C ARG A 627 -1.26 -2.25 -41.22
N ASN A 628 -0.90 -2.50 -39.96
CA ASN A 628 -1.59 -3.48 -39.12
C ASN A 628 -3.05 -3.08 -38.88
N SER A 629 -3.34 -1.80 -38.61
CA SER A 629 -4.70 -1.28 -38.43
C SER A 629 -5.56 -1.47 -39.69
N THR A 630 -5.00 -1.30 -40.89
CA THR A 630 -5.70 -1.61 -42.16
C THR A 630 -6.03 -3.11 -42.28
N ILE A 631 -5.09 -3.99 -41.92
CA ILE A 631 -5.30 -5.45 -41.91
C ILE A 631 -6.40 -5.82 -40.91
N VAL A 632 -6.39 -5.23 -39.71
CA VAL A 632 -7.42 -5.43 -38.68
C VAL A 632 -8.80 -5.01 -39.16
N SER A 633 -8.91 -3.85 -39.83
CA SER A 633 -10.19 -3.41 -40.42
C SER A 633 -10.70 -4.37 -41.50
N GLN A 634 -9.81 -4.97 -42.30
CA GLN A 634 -10.19 -6.01 -43.27
C GLN A 634 -10.67 -7.29 -42.58
N ILE A 635 -10.00 -7.71 -41.50
CA ILE A 635 -10.41 -8.86 -40.68
C ILE A 635 -11.82 -8.63 -40.12
N GLN A 636 -12.09 -7.47 -39.52
CA GLN A 636 -13.42 -7.15 -38.97
C GLN A 636 -14.52 -7.17 -40.02
N LYS A 637 -14.24 -6.67 -41.24
CA LYS A 637 -15.21 -6.73 -42.35
C LYS A 637 -15.55 -8.17 -42.72
N LEU A 638 -14.53 -9.04 -42.79
CA LEU A 638 -14.74 -10.47 -43.08
C LEU A 638 -15.47 -11.17 -41.92
N GLU A 639 -15.12 -10.87 -40.66
CA GLU A 639 -15.79 -11.42 -39.48
C GLU A 639 -17.27 -11.00 -39.42
N HIS A 640 -17.59 -9.74 -39.70
CA HIS A 640 -18.97 -9.26 -39.78
C HIS A 640 -19.72 -9.91 -40.96
N GLN A 641 -19.06 -10.17 -42.09
CA GLN A 641 -19.67 -10.89 -43.21
C GLN A 641 -19.95 -12.37 -42.88
N ILE A 642 -19.07 -13.01 -42.13
CA ILE A 642 -19.29 -14.37 -41.61
C ILE A 642 -20.46 -14.37 -40.63
N GLU A 643 -20.48 -13.44 -39.68
CA GLU A 643 -21.53 -13.34 -38.67
C GLU A 643 -22.90 -13.08 -39.30
N ALA A 644 -23.00 -12.10 -40.21
CA ALA A 644 -24.24 -11.78 -40.91
C ALA A 644 -24.79 -12.93 -41.76
N LYS A 645 -23.94 -13.89 -42.15
CA LYS A 645 -24.31 -15.02 -43.02
C LYS A 645 -24.58 -16.31 -42.25
N GLU A 646 -23.95 -16.47 -41.10
CA GLU A 646 -24.03 -17.67 -40.26
C GLU A 646 -24.94 -17.49 -39.04
N SER A 647 -25.49 -16.28 -38.82
CA SER A 647 -26.45 -15.99 -37.76
C SER A 647 -27.84 -15.62 -38.33
N VAL A 648 -28.89 -16.14 -37.71
CA VAL A 648 -30.29 -15.82 -38.03
C VAL A 648 -30.99 -15.41 -36.74
N VAL A 649 -31.66 -14.28 -36.77
CA VAL A 649 -32.49 -13.79 -35.65
C VAL A 649 -33.83 -14.52 -35.70
N THR A 650 -34.17 -15.24 -34.64
CA THR A 650 -35.49 -15.88 -34.51
C THR A 650 -36.51 -14.89 -33.94
N ASP A 651 -37.81 -15.20 -34.08
CA ASP A 651 -38.93 -14.34 -33.65
C ASP A 651 -38.88 -13.94 -32.15
N ASP A 652 -38.10 -14.64 -31.32
CA ASP A 652 -37.87 -14.34 -29.90
C ASP A 652 -36.68 -13.37 -29.65
N ASN A 653 -36.16 -12.67 -30.66
CA ASN A 653 -34.93 -11.85 -30.59
C ASN A 653 -33.67 -12.62 -30.13
N LYS A 654 -33.65 -13.95 -30.30
CA LYS A 654 -32.46 -14.78 -30.04
C LYS A 654 -31.67 -15.01 -31.32
N VAL A 655 -30.36 -14.80 -31.24
CA VAL A 655 -29.42 -15.12 -32.32
C VAL A 655 -29.20 -16.63 -32.34
N SER A 656 -29.56 -17.28 -33.44
CA SER A 656 -29.37 -18.71 -33.66
C SER A 656 -28.40 -18.94 -34.82
N ALA A 657 -27.67 -20.05 -34.80
CA ALA A 657 -26.81 -20.43 -35.92
C ALA A 657 -27.68 -20.78 -37.14
N ALA A 658 -27.33 -20.28 -38.32
CA ALA A 658 -28.07 -20.49 -39.56
C ALA A 658 -28.15 -21.97 -40.00
N ARG A 659 -27.38 -22.87 -39.37
CA ARG A 659 -27.26 -24.28 -39.72
C ARG A 659 -27.16 -25.16 -38.47
N GLU A 660 -27.99 -26.18 -38.38
CA GLU A 660 -28.01 -27.16 -37.27
C GLU A 660 -26.73 -28.01 -37.15
N SER A 661 -25.93 -28.11 -38.23
CA SER A 661 -24.72 -28.96 -38.26
C SER A 661 -23.48 -28.33 -37.63
N GLY A 662 -23.52 -27.04 -37.27
CA GLY A 662 -22.36 -26.29 -36.76
C GLY A 662 -21.21 -26.11 -37.77
N ARG A 663 -21.38 -26.55 -39.04
CA ARG A 663 -20.40 -26.38 -40.11
C ARG A 663 -20.64 -25.08 -40.88
N LEU A 664 -19.58 -24.25 -40.93
CA LEU A 664 -19.51 -23.03 -41.74
C LEU A 664 -19.82 -23.32 -43.22
N SER A 665 -20.39 -22.34 -43.93
CA SER A 665 -20.51 -22.43 -45.39
C SER A 665 -19.14 -22.44 -46.08
N LYS A 666 -19.05 -22.98 -47.32
CA LYS A 666 -17.79 -22.99 -48.08
C LYS A 666 -17.21 -21.58 -48.29
N GLU A 667 -18.06 -20.57 -48.42
CA GLU A 667 -17.64 -19.17 -48.49
C GLU A 667 -17.18 -18.64 -47.13
N SER A 668 -17.91 -18.94 -46.05
CA SER A 668 -17.52 -18.54 -44.69
C SER A 668 -16.22 -19.22 -44.25
N GLU A 669 -15.98 -20.47 -44.68
CA GLU A 669 -14.73 -21.21 -44.46
C GLU A 669 -13.58 -20.61 -45.28
N SER A 670 -13.85 -20.13 -46.51
CA SER A 670 -12.89 -19.37 -47.31
C SER A 670 -12.53 -18.04 -46.65
N TRP A 671 -13.53 -17.27 -46.21
CA TRP A 671 -13.32 -16.03 -45.46
C TRP A 671 -12.57 -16.26 -44.15
N MET A 672 -12.85 -17.36 -43.43
CA MET A 672 -12.12 -17.70 -42.21
C MET A 672 -10.65 -18.06 -42.49
N ASN A 673 -10.37 -18.75 -43.58
CA ASN A 673 -9.00 -19.02 -44.03
C ASN A 673 -8.27 -17.72 -44.42
N GLU A 674 -8.97 -16.78 -45.05
CA GLU A 674 -8.45 -15.46 -45.39
C GLU A 674 -8.19 -14.60 -44.14
N VAL A 675 -9.08 -14.62 -43.16
CA VAL A 675 -8.86 -14.03 -41.82
C VAL A 675 -7.61 -14.60 -41.16
N ASN A 676 -7.43 -15.93 -41.18
CA ASN A 676 -6.25 -16.58 -40.61
C ASN A 676 -4.95 -16.21 -41.35
N LYS A 677 -5.02 -15.98 -42.66
CA LYS A 677 -3.88 -15.48 -43.46
C LYS A 677 -3.56 -14.03 -43.09
N LEU A 678 -4.55 -13.15 -43.06
CA LEU A 678 -4.41 -11.75 -42.68
C LEU A 678 -3.84 -11.59 -41.26
N ARG A 679 -4.29 -12.40 -40.30
CA ARG A 679 -3.76 -12.42 -38.93
C ARG A 679 -2.27 -12.76 -38.86
N LYS A 680 -1.76 -13.58 -39.79
CA LYS A 680 -0.31 -13.91 -39.89
C LYS A 680 0.51 -12.79 -40.55
N GLU A 681 -0.11 -11.91 -41.33
CA GLU A 681 0.57 -10.77 -41.99
C GLU A 681 0.80 -9.57 -41.04
N ILE A 682 0.17 -9.58 -39.87
CA ILE A 682 0.34 -8.56 -38.83
C ILE A 682 1.79 -8.60 -38.30
N LYS A 683 2.51 -7.51 -38.48
CA LYS A 683 3.91 -7.41 -38.08
C LYS A 683 4.03 -7.06 -36.60
N MET A 684 4.97 -7.70 -35.91
CA MET A 684 5.36 -7.28 -34.57
C MET A 684 5.97 -5.88 -34.62
N VAL A 685 5.55 -5.03 -33.68
CA VAL A 685 6.08 -3.68 -33.50
C VAL A 685 6.70 -3.63 -32.11
N SER A 686 7.96 -3.23 -32.03
CA SER A 686 8.69 -3.04 -30.80
C SER A 686 9.49 -1.75 -30.86
N LEU A 687 9.80 -1.20 -29.70
CA LEU A 687 10.61 -0.01 -29.53
C LEU A 687 12.04 -0.41 -29.14
N ASP A 688 13.04 0.33 -29.62
CA ASP A 688 14.42 0.14 -29.16
C ASP A 688 14.50 0.42 -27.65
N PRO A 689 15.18 -0.43 -26.84
CA PRO A 689 15.34 -0.22 -25.42
C PRO A 689 15.78 1.20 -25.03
N MET A 690 16.57 1.89 -25.86
CA MET A 690 17.00 3.27 -25.57
C MET A 690 15.86 4.29 -25.42
N TYR A 691 14.66 3.98 -25.93
CA TYR A 691 13.45 4.79 -25.78
C TYR A 691 12.45 4.23 -24.76
N VAL A 692 12.65 2.99 -24.29
CA VAL A 692 11.80 2.39 -23.25
C VAL A 692 12.26 2.92 -21.89
N PRO A 693 11.40 3.59 -21.12
CA PRO A 693 11.78 4.22 -19.86
C PRO A 693 12.50 3.26 -18.89
N ASN A 694 13.54 3.77 -18.22
CA ASN A 694 14.31 3.09 -17.17
C ASN A 694 15.06 1.82 -17.56
N THR A 695 15.02 1.37 -18.81
CA THR A 695 15.95 0.34 -19.26
C THR A 695 17.40 0.84 -19.12
N LYS A 696 18.36 -0.07 -18.96
CA LYS A 696 19.78 0.35 -18.82
C LYS A 696 20.25 1.27 -19.95
N PRO A 697 19.95 1.01 -21.24
CA PRO A 697 20.29 1.93 -22.32
C PRO A 697 19.61 3.29 -22.21
N HIS A 698 18.34 3.34 -21.79
CA HIS A 698 17.60 4.59 -21.57
C HIS A 698 18.21 5.42 -20.44
N GLN A 699 18.52 4.79 -19.31
CA GLN A 699 19.18 5.46 -18.18
C GLN A 699 20.54 6.04 -18.56
N HIS A 700 21.33 5.36 -19.40
CA HIS A 700 22.61 5.91 -19.86
C HIS A 700 22.48 7.22 -20.65
N ILE A 701 21.34 7.44 -21.30
CA ILE A 701 21.08 8.65 -22.08
C ILE A 701 20.52 9.76 -21.19
N TRP A 702 19.61 9.41 -20.28
CA TRP A 702 18.75 10.37 -19.60
C TRP A 702 19.02 10.56 -18.10
N SER A 703 19.66 9.60 -17.43
CA SER A 703 19.95 9.66 -15.99
C SER A 703 21.00 10.74 -15.67
N PRO A 704 20.81 11.54 -14.61
CA PRO A 704 21.84 12.47 -14.16
C PRO A 704 23.13 11.70 -13.83
N HIS A 705 24.24 12.15 -14.40
CA HIS A 705 25.59 11.60 -14.18
C HIS A 705 25.89 10.20 -14.74
N ASN A 706 25.02 9.64 -15.60
CA ASN A 706 25.23 8.32 -16.22
C ASN A 706 25.23 7.15 -15.20
N ASP A 707 24.67 7.39 -14.01
CA ASP A 707 24.51 6.39 -12.97
C ASP A 707 23.24 5.56 -13.24
N ILE A 708 23.37 4.24 -13.15
CA ILE A 708 22.24 3.31 -13.27
C ILE A 708 21.65 3.11 -11.88
N LEU A 709 20.38 3.50 -11.70
CA LEU A 709 19.62 3.14 -10.51
C LEU A 709 19.04 1.73 -10.70
N GLU A 710 19.43 0.82 -9.82
CA GLU A 710 19.00 -0.58 -9.87
C GLU A 710 17.51 -0.76 -9.55
N ASN A 711 16.93 0.13 -8.73
CA ASN A 711 15.52 0.08 -8.34
C ASN A 711 14.60 0.92 -9.26
N ALA A 712 15.12 1.53 -10.32
CA ALA A 712 14.31 2.23 -11.31
C ALA A 712 13.36 1.23 -12.01
N PHE A 713 12.07 1.54 -12.05
CA PHE A 713 11.06 0.59 -12.49
C PHE A 713 10.98 0.52 -14.02
N VAL A 714 11.04 -0.69 -14.57
CA VAL A 714 10.97 -0.97 -16.02
C VAL A 714 9.72 -1.78 -16.32
N SER A 715 8.94 -1.38 -17.32
CA SER A 715 7.75 -2.13 -17.75
C SER A 715 8.11 -3.48 -18.40
N ASP A 716 7.24 -4.47 -18.23
CA ASP A 716 7.32 -5.77 -18.91
C ASP A 716 5.96 -6.16 -19.50
N ILE A 717 5.69 -5.71 -20.74
CA ILE A 717 4.41 -5.97 -21.40
C ILE A 717 4.31 -7.43 -21.89
N GLY A 718 5.43 -8.05 -22.24
CA GLY A 718 5.48 -9.34 -22.92
C GLY A 718 5.08 -9.28 -24.41
N GLU A 719 5.70 -10.13 -25.23
CA GLU A 719 5.50 -10.14 -26.69
C GLU A 719 4.07 -10.50 -27.10
N GLU A 720 3.44 -11.45 -26.41
CA GLU A 720 2.07 -11.90 -26.72
C GLU A 720 1.04 -10.80 -26.46
N ASN A 721 1.12 -10.10 -25.32
CA ASN A 721 0.20 -8.99 -25.03
C ASN A 721 0.42 -7.83 -26.00
N ALA A 722 1.68 -7.49 -26.31
CA ALA A 722 1.98 -6.47 -27.31
C ALA A 722 1.38 -6.83 -28.67
N LYS A 723 1.50 -8.09 -29.09
CA LYS A 723 0.90 -8.58 -30.34
C LYS A 723 -0.62 -8.51 -30.31
N GLN A 724 -1.27 -8.95 -29.23
CA GLN A 724 -2.72 -8.88 -29.08
C GLN A 724 -3.22 -7.43 -29.17
N ILE A 725 -2.60 -6.49 -28.46
CA ILE A 725 -2.99 -5.08 -28.50
C ILE A 725 -2.81 -4.50 -29.91
N MET A 726 -1.74 -4.88 -30.64
CA MET A 726 -1.53 -4.43 -32.01
C MET A 726 -2.63 -4.93 -32.98
N GLN A 727 -3.23 -6.09 -32.69
CA GLN A 727 -4.34 -6.68 -33.44
C GLN A 727 -5.71 -6.06 -33.08
N MET A 728 -5.79 -5.27 -32.02
CA MET A 728 -7.04 -4.66 -31.61
C MET A 728 -7.33 -3.36 -32.38
N ASP A 729 -8.62 -3.08 -32.54
CA ASP A 729 -9.13 -1.82 -33.04
C ASP A 729 -9.14 -0.77 -31.92
N VAL A 730 -7.99 -0.12 -31.75
CA VAL A 730 -7.70 0.90 -30.75
C VAL A 730 -6.83 1.96 -31.44
N ASP A 731 -7.05 3.23 -31.11
CA ASP A 731 -6.31 4.38 -31.67
C ASP A 731 -4.79 4.15 -31.56
N ASP A 732 -4.09 4.41 -32.66
CA ASP A 732 -2.65 4.15 -32.84
C ASP A 732 -1.81 4.80 -31.72
N LYS A 733 -2.25 5.95 -31.16
CA LYS A 733 -1.54 6.60 -30.06
C LYS A 733 -1.46 5.72 -28.80
N TYR A 734 -2.50 4.93 -28.50
CA TYR A 734 -2.49 4.03 -27.34
C TYR A 734 -1.59 2.82 -27.58
N LYS A 735 -1.48 2.38 -28.84
CA LYS A 735 -0.51 1.34 -29.22
C LYS A 735 0.93 1.83 -29.00
N VAL A 736 1.23 3.10 -29.33
CA VAL A 736 2.54 3.71 -29.06
C VAL A 736 2.78 3.88 -27.56
N LEU A 737 1.80 4.37 -26.80
CA LEU A 737 1.91 4.49 -25.33
C LEU A 737 2.20 3.14 -24.68
N MET A 738 1.54 2.07 -25.13
CA MET A 738 1.80 0.71 -24.65
C MET A 738 3.24 0.26 -24.90
N LEU A 739 3.85 0.63 -26.03
CA LEU A 739 5.26 0.34 -26.31
C LEU A 739 6.22 1.09 -25.37
N LEU A 740 5.81 2.24 -24.83
CA LEU A 740 6.53 2.97 -23.78
C LEU A 740 6.25 2.40 -22.37
N GLY A 741 5.42 1.36 -22.28
CA GLY A 741 4.97 0.80 -20.99
C GLY A 741 3.87 1.62 -20.32
N ILE A 742 3.21 2.53 -21.03
CA ILE A 742 2.16 3.41 -20.50
C ILE A 742 0.79 2.88 -20.88
N GLY A 743 -0.01 2.49 -19.87
CA GLY A 743 -1.41 2.09 -20.05
C GLY A 743 -2.37 3.26 -19.86
N THR A 744 -3.46 3.29 -20.62
CA THR A 744 -4.50 4.33 -20.50
C THR A 744 -5.86 3.72 -20.19
N PHE A 745 -6.52 4.21 -19.14
CA PHE A 745 -7.86 3.76 -18.76
C PHE A 745 -8.89 4.84 -19.10
N LYS A 746 -9.26 4.88 -20.38
CA LYS A 746 -10.42 5.64 -20.87
C LYS A 746 -11.55 4.65 -21.19
N PHE A 747 -12.80 5.09 -21.09
CA PHE A 747 -13.92 4.26 -21.56
C PHE A 747 -13.72 3.98 -23.06
N HIS A 748 -13.43 2.72 -23.40
CA HIS A 748 -13.16 2.26 -24.75
C HIS A 748 -14.31 1.38 -25.24
N LYS A 749 -14.61 1.46 -26.54
CA LYS A 749 -15.54 0.52 -27.20
C LYS A 749 -15.03 -0.92 -27.18
N ASN A 750 -13.71 -1.11 -27.08
CA ASN A 750 -13.08 -2.42 -27.09
C ASN A 750 -12.87 -2.92 -25.66
N HIS A 751 -13.76 -3.82 -25.19
CA HIS A 751 -13.68 -4.40 -23.85
C HIS A 751 -12.39 -5.20 -23.63
N ASN A 752 -11.88 -5.88 -24.67
CA ASN A 752 -10.67 -6.72 -24.55
C ASN A 752 -9.42 -5.88 -24.26
N TYR A 753 -9.30 -4.67 -24.83
CA TYR A 753 -8.20 -3.76 -24.51
C TYR A 753 -8.21 -3.43 -23.00
N MET A 754 -9.38 -3.09 -22.47
CA MET A 754 -9.53 -2.77 -21.06
C MET A 754 -9.22 -3.96 -20.16
N GLU A 755 -9.57 -5.18 -20.56
CA GLU A 755 -9.21 -6.39 -19.82
C GLU A 755 -7.70 -6.65 -19.81
N ILE A 756 -7.01 -6.52 -20.94
CA ILE A 756 -5.55 -6.63 -20.98
C ILE A 756 -4.90 -5.54 -20.13
N MET A 757 -5.38 -4.30 -20.20
CA MET A 757 -4.84 -3.21 -19.37
C MET A 757 -5.01 -3.49 -17.87
N LYS A 758 -6.18 -3.99 -17.46
CA LYS A 758 -6.43 -4.42 -16.07
C LYS A 758 -5.48 -5.53 -15.67
N GLN A 759 -5.32 -6.57 -16.50
CA GLN A 759 -4.39 -7.66 -16.23
C GLN A 759 -2.94 -7.17 -16.08
N LEU A 760 -2.45 -6.31 -16.99
CA LEU A 760 -1.10 -5.75 -16.91
C LEU A 760 -0.92 -4.83 -15.69
N ALA A 761 -1.97 -4.13 -15.27
CA ALA A 761 -1.96 -3.35 -14.03
C ALA A 761 -1.93 -4.26 -12.79
N ASP A 762 -2.69 -5.36 -12.77
CA ASP A 762 -2.74 -6.34 -11.68
C ASP A 762 -1.39 -7.04 -11.50
N GLU A 763 -0.74 -7.37 -12.61
CA GLU A 763 0.58 -7.98 -12.64
C GLU A 763 1.72 -6.95 -12.43
N GLN A 764 1.41 -5.67 -12.22
CA GLN A 764 2.38 -4.58 -12.08
C GLN A 764 3.41 -4.55 -13.22
N LYS A 765 2.94 -4.64 -14.47
CA LYS A 765 3.77 -4.70 -15.67
C LYS A 765 3.86 -3.38 -16.44
N LEU A 766 3.02 -2.41 -16.09
CA LEU A 766 2.97 -1.09 -16.71
C LEU A 766 3.89 -0.11 -15.97
N PHE A 767 4.72 0.64 -16.71
CA PHE A 767 5.55 1.71 -16.17
C PHE A 767 4.69 2.83 -15.56
N MET A 768 3.66 3.25 -16.30
CA MET A 768 2.73 4.29 -15.89
C MET A 768 1.31 3.97 -16.33
N ILE A 769 0.33 4.38 -15.52
CA ILE A 769 -1.09 4.27 -15.80
C ILE A 769 -1.68 5.68 -15.83
N ILE A 770 -2.28 6.10 -16.94
CA ILE A 770 -3.00 7.37 -17.06
C ILE A 770 -4.50 7.08 -16.99
N ALA A 771 -5.21 7.67 -16.04
CA ALA A 771 -6.62 7.40 -15.81
C ALA A 771 -7.37 8.63 -15.29
N SER A 772 -8.70 8.62 -15.43
CA SER A 772 -9.55 9.60 -14.75
C SER A 772 -9.60 9.36 -13.25
N THR A 773 -10.07 10.35 -12.51
CA THR A 773 -10.14 10.30 -11.03
C THR A 773 -11.00 9.15 -10.53
N ASP A 774 -12.04 8.74 -11.27
CA ASP A 774 -12.92 7.61 -10.90
C ASP A 774 -12.20 6.25 -10.85
N TYR A 775 -11.06 6.12 -11.50
CA TYR A 775 -10.28 4.89 -11.48
C TYR A 775 -9.86 4.50 -10.06
N ILE A 776 -9.77 5.45 -9.13
CA ILE A 776 -9.44 5.21 -7.72
C ILE A 776 -10.56 4.47 -6.97
N TYR A 777 -11.82 4.57 -7.41
CA TYR A 777 -12.96 3.90 -6.79
C TYR A 777 -13.08 2.44 -7.25
N GLY A 778 -12.55 2.16 -8.44
CA GLY A 778 -12.69 0.89 -9.16
C GLY A 778 -11.53 -0.08 -9.01
N THR A 779 -10.52 0.22 -8.20
CA THR A 779 -9.27 -0.55 -8.23
C THR A 779 -8.62 -0.80 -6.88
N ASN A 780 -8.13 -2.03 -6.70
CA ASN A 780 -7.26 -2.42 -5.59
C ASN A 780 -5.77 -2.29 -5.91
N TYR A 781 -5.43 -1.71 -7.07
CA TYR A 781 -4.06 -1.46 -7.51
C TYR A 781 -3.31 -0.61 -6.51
N GLN A 782 -2.01 -0.87 -6.44
CA GLN A 782 -1.10 -0.21 -5.55
C GLN A 782 -0.01 0.45 -6.37
N PHE A 783 0.20 1.74 -6.08
CA PHE A 783 1.14 2.57 -6.82
C PHE A 783 2.28 3.00 -5.91
N CYS A 784 3.49 3.04 -6.46
CA CYS A 784 4.63 3.61 -5.74
C CYS A 784 4.64 5.14 -5.87
N HIS A 785 4.26 5.64 -7.05
CA HIS A 785 4.21 7.07 -7.32
C HIS A 785 2.88 7.46 -7.95
N GLY A 786 2.48 8.71 -7.73
CA GLY A 786 1.31 9.25 -8.38
C GLY A 786 1.42 10.72 -8.75
N PHE A 787 0.70 11.11 -9.80
CA PHE A 787 0.47 12.49 -10.19
C PHE A 787 -0.99 12.89 -10.03
N ILE A 788 -1.20 14.11 -9.54
CA ILE A 788 -2.50 14.79 -9.60
C ILE A 788 -2.39 15.89 -10.65
N GLY A 789 -3.13 15.72 -11.76
CA GLY A 789 -3.17 16.63 -12.89
C GLY A 789 -3.66 18.03 -12.50
N LYS A 790 -3.20 19.05 -13.23
CA LYS A 790 -3.56 20.47 -12.98
C LYS A 790 -4.99 20.80 -13.40
N ASP A 791 -5.54 19.98 -14.31
CA ASP A 791 -6.90 20.03 -14.82
C ASP A 791 -7.94 19.64 -13.75
N LEU A 792 -7.52 18.92 -12.70
CA LEU A 792 -8.37 18.49 -11.59
C LEU A 792 -8.59 19.60 -10.55
N SER A 793 -8.74 20.86 -10.96
CA SER A 793 -8.85 21.98 -10.00
C SER A 793 -10.15 21.96 -9.18
N GLU A 794 -11.22 21.38 -9.71
CA GLU A 794 -12.55 21.27 -9.08
C GLU A 794 -12.77 19.96 -8.31
N ILE A 795 -11.73 19.13 -8.17
CA ILE A 795 -11.85 17.86 -7.45
C ILE A 795 -12.07 18.11 -5.95
N SER A 796 -12.94 17.32 -5.31
CA SER A 796 -13.14 17.41 -3.86
C SER A 796 -11.88 17.00 -3.08
N GLN A 797 -11.70 17.59 -1.90
CA GLN A 797 -10.58 17.28 -1.01
C GLN A 797 -10.57 15.80 -0.61
N GLN A 798 -11.74 15.22 -0.38
CA GLN A 798 -11.96 13.82 -0.03
C GLN A 798 -11.52 12.91 -1.18
N LYS A 799 -11.89 13.22 -2.42
CA LYS A 799 -11.47 12.45 -3.60
C LYS A 799 -9.95 12.53 -3.81
N ILE A 800 -9.32 13.67 -3.50
CA ILE A 800 -7.84 13.76 -3.46
C ILE A 800 -7.28 12.82 -2.38
N TYR A 801 -7.79 12.85 -1.14
CA TYR A 801 -7.32 11.95 -0.08
C TYR A 801 -7.47 10.48 -0.43
N GLN A 802 -8.58 10.09 -1.07
CA GLN A 802 -8.77 8.73 -1.55
C GLN A 802 -7.77 8.36 -2.64
N SER A 803 -7.49 9.29 -3.56
CA SER A 803 -6.47 9.13 -4.61
C SER A 803 -5.08 8.91 -4.00
N MET A 804 -4.69 9.76 -3.07
CA MET A 804 -3.43 9.67 -2.34
C MET A 804 -3.33 8.37 -1.55
N GLY A 805 -4.45 7.90 -0.98
CA GLY A 805 -4.52 6.65 -0.23
C GLY A 805 -4.27 5.39 -1.07
N ARG A 806 -4.27 5.46 -2.41
CA ARG A 806 -3.91 4.36 -3.32
C ARG A 806 -2.40 4.23 -3.54
N ILE A 807 -1.62 5.22 -3.10
CA ILE A 807 -0.18 5.27 -3.24
C ILE A 807 0.47 4.77 -1.94
N GLY A 808 1.56 4.03 -2.04
CA GLY A 808 2.36 3.56 -0.91
C GLY A 808 1.70 2.45 -0.06
N ARG A 809 1.11 1.44 -0.71
CA ARG A 809 0.58 0.22 -0.08
C ARG A 809 1.60 -0.92 -0.18
N ASN A 810 1.56 -1.86 0.77
CA ASN A 810 2.41 -3.06 0.92
C ASN A 810 3.86 -2.87 1.41
N ASN A 811 4.77 -2.30 0.61
CA ASN A 811 6.20 -2.49 0.86
C ASN A 811 6.92 -1.25 1.43
N ILE A 812 7.13 -1.28 2.73
CA ILE A 812 7.78 -0.18 3.45
C ILE A 812 9.21 0.10 2.96
N GLN A 813 9.87 -0.84 2.26
CA GLN A 813 11.21 -0.64 1.74
C GLN A 813 11.31 0.17 0.44
N GLN A 814 10.20 0.37 -0.29
CA GLN A 814 10.21 1.06 -1.59
C GLN A 814 10.45 2.59 -1.44
N ASP A 815 10.35 3.37 -2.49
CA ASP A 815 10.20 4.82 -2.39
C ASP A 815 8.83 5.27 -2.91
N TYR A 816 8.23 6.24 -2.22
CA TYR A 816 6.89 6.73 -2.55
C TYR A 816 6.88 8.24 -2.76
N THR A 817 6.06 8.73 -3.69
CA THR A 817 5.87 10.18 -3.93
C THR A 817 4.48 10.48 -4.48
N ILE A 818 3.92 11.63 -4.12
CA ILE A 818 2.69 12.17 -4.71
C ILE A 818 3.04 13.54 -5.27
N ARG A 819 2.85 13.73 -6.58
CA ARG A 819 3.33 14.91 -7.31
C ARG A 819 2.13 15.72 -7.81
N PHE A 820 1.93 16.91 -7.27
CA PHE A 820 0.87 17.79 -7.71
C PHE A 820 1.35 18.67 -8.86
N ARG A 821 0.49 18.88 -9.86
CA ARG A 821 0.76 19.81 -10.97
C ARG A 821 0.20 21.21 -10.72
N ASN A 822 -0.50 21.41 -9.60
CA ASN A 822 -1.04 22.69 -9.15
C ASN A 822 -0.88 22.82 -7.63
N ASP A 823 -0.06 23.78 -7.19
CA ASP A 823 0.28 23.96 -5.77
C ASP A 823 -0.91 24.45 -4.93
N ASN A 824 -1.93 25.07 -5.55
CA ASN A 824 -3.14 25.48 -4.84
C ASN A 824 -3.94 24.27 -4.31
N MET A 825 -3.88 23.14 -5.01
CA MET A 825 -4.48 21.89 -4.54
C MET A 825 -3.77 21.35 -3.30
N ILE A 826 -2.48 21.62 -3.15
CA ILE A 826 -1.76 21.25 -1.92
C ILE A 826 -2.29 22.12 -0.78
N ARG A 827 -2.40 23.43 -0.98
CA ARG A 827 -2.94 24.37 0.03
C ARG A 827 -4.36 23.99 0.46
N SER A 828 -5.22 23.53 -0.46
CA SER A 828 -6.58 23.10 -0.11
C SER A 828 -6.58 21.86 0.79
N LEU A 829 -5.62 20.93 0.64
CA LEU A 829 -5.50 19.76 1.53
C LEU A 829 -5.15 20.10 2.98
N PHE A 830 -4.55 21.27 3.21
CA PHE A 830 -4.12 21.74 4.53
C PHE A 830 -5.09 22.76 5.14
N THR A 831 -6.22 22.99 4.49
CA THR A 831 -7.26 23.91 4.96
C THR A 831 -8.60 23.20 5.08
N ARG A 832 -9.46 23.72 5.95
CA ARG A 832 -10.83 23.22 6.05
C ARG A 832 -11.60 23.65 4.79
N PRO A 833 -12.30 22.73 4.10
CA PRO A 833 -13.07 23.08 2.93
C PRO A 833 -14.26 23.95 3.34
N ALA A 834 -14.63 24.91 2.50
CA ALA A 834 -15.79 25.77 2.76
C ALA A 834 -17.11 24.98 2.71
N VAL A 835 -17.20 24.03 1.78
CA VAL A 835 -18.33 23.11 1.62
C VAL A 835 -17.77 21.70 1.42
N ASN A 836 -18.30 20.75 2.18
CA ASN A 836 -18.01 19.33 2.06
C ASN A 836 -19.19 18.66 1.32
N ILE A 837 -19.07 18.52 0.00
CA ILE A 837 -20.18 18.02 -0.85
C ILE A 837 -20.59 16.59 -0.46
N GLU A 838 -19.64 15.75 -0.07
CA GLU A 838 -19.90 14.40 0.39
C GLU A 838 -20.75 14.41 1.66
N ALA A 839 -20.43 15.29 2.63
CA ALA A 839 -21.24 15.45 3.84
C ALA A 839 -22.65 15.95 3.53
N VAL A 840 -22.78 16.95 2.65
CA VAL A 840 -24.07 17.50 2.24
C VAL A 840 -24.93 16.41 1.60
N ASN A 841 -24.36 15.65 0.66
CA ASN A 841 -25.06 14.56 -0.02
C ASN A 841 -25.40 13.42 0.94
N MET A 842 -24.49 13.03 1.84
CA MET A 842 -24.81 12.02 2.86
C MET A 842 -25.97 12.47 3.75
N CYS A 843 -26.00 13.73 4.21
CA CYS A 843 -27.11 14.26 5.01
C CYS A 843 -28.42 14.31 4.22
N LYS A 844 -28.35 14.68 2.93
CA LYS A 844 -29.52 14.74 2.04
C LYS A 844 -30.09 13.36 1.73
N LEU A 845 -29.25 12.35 1.57
CA LEU A 845 -29.69 11.02 1.14
C LEU A 845 -29.99 10.10 2.31
N PHE A 846 -29.28 10.23 3.43
CA PHE A 846 -29.49 9.42 4.63
C PHE A 846 -30.46 10.09 5.60
N GLN A 847 -31.65 10.38 5.09
CA GLN A 847 -32.79 10.87 5.86
C GLN A 847 -34.04 10.09 5.48
N SER A 848 -34.97 9.93 6.41
CA SER A 848 -36.23 9.22 6.22
C SER A 848 -37.41 10.17 5.93
N ASN A 849 -37.21 11.48 6.11
CA ASN A 849 -38.20 12.51 5.79
C ASN A 849 -37.83 13.18 4.47
N THR A 850 -38.64 13.00 3.44
CA THR A 850 -38.75 13.99 2.37
C THR A 850 -39.51 15.18 2.94
N GLU A 851 -38.97 16.39 2.83
CA GLU A 851 -39.80 17.60 2.85
C GLU A 851 -40.89 17.42 1.78
N GLU A 852 -42.15 17.25 2.23
CA GLU A 852 -43.32 17.58 1.42
C GLU A 852 -43.47 19.11 1.34
#